data_AF-W9XVV8-F1
#
_entry.id   AF-W9XVV8-F1
#
_cell.length_a   1.000
_cell.length_b   1.000
_cell.length_c   1.000
_cell.angle_alpha   90.00
_cell.angle_beta   90.00
_cell.angle_gamma   90.00
#
_symmetry.space_group_name_H-M   'P 1'
#
loop_
_entity.id
_entity.type
_entity.pdbx_description
1 polymer ?
#
loop_
_entity_poly.entity_id
_entity_poly.type
_entity_poly.pdbx_seq_one_letter_code
_entity_poly.pdbx_strand_id
1 'polypeptide(L)'
;MFTPRHAPLKEGRSFPGLPYAGPSRRALRSRQGALLLLVLICVPLIYFLSSSPSTSTSDALLQSPAPDSIRPPSSEPREPGRDDPEVALKPNPNEHQQAPSIDPVGADLIDVHSPAGGRPPFEAPPVEAPVQRPKAPAPAAGEVEDQDQERFSPNDHDRSDPAKSRYQQSPSWGKPASDESFSFSERRRFERALTRVINLLPGEMEGRDLLRQVEGTGKEKLREMGLRVREYKKFFEAWEDLHLTSDEEGGTYVRDDVIQYLRHHVHQPSSDELSETGFAQTVHSYEAYRYFLVKFGQLLFPWTAPYFPDHMTLHSHFKRGGRGIVLTAGDDQAPFLLTTIPTFRKLGCDLPIEVMYLGDSDLSEDYRADLEALDGVITRDIAQMVNDEGWKLAGWAAKPFAILFSSFRECIFIDADSLFFRNPEILFDDPGYQQTGALFFRDRLIMPENKKRWLQQILPKPISRQVKQSRFWTGDSGHMQESGVVVVDKWRHFMALLLVTRMNGPDRDGNKDEGRVGVYDMVYGDKETFWIGWELVGDMDYSFHQGDAGAMGVVQEAPVKEEDKKKKEEEKKGPKEEEKKEKPPRRKKKEPKPVVINENGEVVEGDAFGDGQEGHEQGHEQHEDGTEEFEEFEQQEEPPEEKKPEPSSYTMCAPQLLHLDLDGKPLWFNGWLLDNKFADKKQKKFAKFEHYLIEPRDVREPGAWQLEESNMCCLTTDAPLKRDFTLEEKAVLDMMIKSARDAGITG
;
A
#
# COMPACT_ATOMS: atom_id res chain seq x y z
N MET A 1 39.42 18.58 -30.56
CA MET A 1 40.09 19.90 -30.60
C MET A 1 39.09 20.97 -30.17
N PHE A 2 39.56 22.03 -29.52
CA PHE A 2 38.91 23.34 -29.29
C PHE A 2 37.40 23.40 -29.01
N THR A 3 37.07 23.64 -27.73
CA THR A 3 35.96 24.52 -27.35
C THR A 3 36.34 25.99 -27.60
N PRO A 4 35.34 26.88 -27.69
CA PRO A 4 35.40 28.16 -26.97
C PRO A 4 34.13 28.44 -26.15
N ARG A 5 34.21 29.41 -25.22
CA ARG A 5 33.13 29.79 -24.29
C ARG A 5 32.54 31.18 -24.62
N HIS A 6 31.36 31.44 -24.03
CA HIS A 6 30.78 32.76 -23.70
C HIS A 6 30.29 33.70 -24.82
N ALA A 7 28.97 33.70 -25.03
CA ALA A 7 28.15 34.92 -25.06
C ALA A 7 26.71 34.56 -24.63
N PRO A 8 25.95 35.44 -23.93
CA PRO A 8 24.62 35.11 -23.43
C PRO A 8 23.53 35.26 -24.52
N LEU A 9 22.60 34.31 -24.58
CA LEU A 9 21.34 34.47 -25.32
C LEU A 9 20.32 35.27 -24.48
N LYS A 10 19.47 36.01 -25.17
CA LYS A 10 18.50 36.95 -24.56
C LYS A 10 17.28 36.22 -24.01
N GLU A 11 16.66 36.80 -22.98
CA GLU A 11 15.36 36.40 -22.46
C GLU A 11 14.30 36.36 -23.58
N GLY A 12 13.49 35.30 -23.62
CA GLY A 12 12.60 35.00 -24.74
C GLY A 12 11.25 34.46 -24.30
N ARG A 13 10.30 35.36 -24.04
CA ARG A 13 8.84 35.19 -24.09
C ARG A 13 8.27 33.87 -23.52
N SER A 14 7.74 33.94 -22.30
CA SER A 14 6.74 32.98 -21.84
C SER A 14 5.48 33.01 -22.72
N PHE A 15 4.88 31.83 -22.95
CA PHE A 15 3.49 31.73 -23.43
C PHE A 15 2.52 32.00 -22.26
N PRO A 16 1.31 32.51 -22.51
CA PRO A 16 0.30 32.66 -21.45
C PRO A 16 -0.32 31.30 -21.13
N GLY A 17 -0.19 30.83 -19.89
CA GLY A 17 -0.88 29.61 -19.42
C GLY A 17 -0.23 28.84 -18.26
N LEU A 18 1.05 29.08 -17.96
CA LEU A 18 1.78 28.37 -16.88
C LEU A 18 2.06 29.28 -15.67
N PRO A 19 2.15 28.72 -14.45
CA PRO A 19 2.47 29.47 -13.24
C PRO A 19 3.88 30.08 -13.29
N TYR A 20 4.04 31.22 -12.63
CA TYR A 20 5.26 32.03 -12.65
C TYR A 20 6.38 31.38 -11.84
N ALA A 21 7.54 31.14 -12.46
CA ALA A 21 8.72 30.60 -11.77
C ALA A 21 9.16 31.50 -10.60
N GLY A 22 9.14 30.95 -9.38
CA GLY A 22 9.38 31.70 -8.15
C GLY A 22 10.79 32.33 -8.08
N PRO A 23 10.95 33.50 -7.42
CA PRO A 23 12.25 34.16 -7.32
C PRO A 23 13.22 33.35 -6.46
N SER A 24 14.46 33.19 -6.93
CA SER A 24 15.46 32.29 -6.32
C SER A 24 15.78 32.61 -4.84
N ARG A 25 16.28 31.60 -4.09
CA ARG A 25 16.47 31.64 -2.61
C ARG A 25 17.26 32.86 -2.07
N ARG A 26 18.04 33.58 -2.89
CA ARG A 26 18.70 34.86 -2.49
C ARG A 26 17.72 36.03 -2.34
N ALA A 27 16.62 36.08 -3.10
CA ALA A 27 15.65 37.17 -3.05
C ALA A 27 14.67 37.06 -1.88
N LEU A 28 14.33 35.84 -1.42
CA LEU A 28 13.45 35.64 -0.27
C LEU A 28 14.08 36.14 1.04
N ARG A 29 15.39 35.91 1.25
CA ARG A 29 16.07 36.25 2.52
C ARG A 29 16.02 37.75 2.86
N SER A 30 16.10 38.65 1.87
CA SER A 30 15.96 40.09 2.13
C SER A 30 14.51 40.51 2.42
N ARG A 31 13.52 39.91 1.72
CA ARG A 31 12.09 40.16 1.97
C ARG A 31 11.63 39.64 3.33
N GLN A 32 12.05 38.46 3.75
CA GLN A 32 11.72 37.91 5.07
C GLN A 32 12.32 38.77 6.20
N GLY A 33 13.58 39.22 6.06
CA GLY A 33 14.19 40.15 7.02
C GLY A 33 13.45 41.48 7.14
N ALA A 34 12.97 42.05 6.01
CA ALA A 34 12.18 43.28 6.01
C ALA A 34 10.79 43.09 6.66
N LEU A 35 10.14 41.95 6.45
CA LEU A 35 8.85 41.64 7.07
C LEU A 35 8.98 41.49 8.60
N LEU A 36 10.03 40.80 9.06
CA LEU A 36 10.32 40.62 10.49
C LEU A 36 10.59 41.97 11.18
N LEU A 37 11.34 42.87 10.53
CA LEU A 37 11.54 44.24 11.01
C LEU A 37 10.23 45.04 11.10
N LEU A 38 9.34 44.93 10.11
CA LEU A 38 8.02 45.56 10.15
C LEU A 38 7.15 45.05 11.31
N VAL A 39 7.11 43.74 11.54
CA VAL A 39 6.35 43.15 12.67
C VAL A 39 6.92 43.60 14.02
N LEU A 40 8.25 43.56 14.17
CA LEU A 40 8.94 43.97 15.40
C LEU A 40 8.79 45.46 15.73
N ILE A 41 8.60 46.32 14.73
CA ILE A 41 8.37 47.76 14.93
C ILE A 41 6.88 48.06 15.16
N CYS A 42 5.97 47.46 14.40
CA CYS A 42 4.55 47.79 14.45
C CYS A 42 3.82 47.24 15.70
N VAL A 43 4.14 46.01 16.15
CA VAL A 43 3.42 45.39 17.29
C VAL A 43 3.60 46.18 18.60
N PRO A 44 4.82 46.61 19.00
CA PRO A 44 4.97 47.47 20.18
C PRO A 44 4.29 48.82 20.04
N LEU A 45 4.26 49.40 18.83
CA LEU A 45 3.63 50.69 18.54
C LEU A 45 2.11 50.64 18.73
N ILE A 46 1.46 49.56 18.27
CA ILE A 46 0.03 49.32 18.49
C ILE A 46 -0.26 49.13 19.98
N TYR A 47 0.59 48.41 20.72
CA TYR A 47 0.44 48.21 22.16
C TYR A 47 0.58 49.54 22.94
N PHE A 48 1.57 50.37 22.58
CA PHE A 48 1.82 51.66 23.20
C PHE A 48 0.72 52.70 22.92
N LEU A 49 0.11 52.66 21.73
CA LEU A 49 -1.02 53.52 21.35
C LEU A 49 -2.37 53.10 21.95
N SER A 50 -2.49 51.86 22.43
CA SER A 50 -3.72 51.32 23.03
C SER A 50 -3.73 51.30 24.57
N SER A 51 -2.64 51.75 25.22
CA SER A 51 -2.50 51.74 26.69
C SER A 51 -2.24 53.12 27.29
N SER A 52 -3.30 53.91 27.52
CA SER A 52 -3.31 55.03 28.49
C SER A 52 -4.74 55.29 29.03
N PRO A 53 -4.93 55.65 30.32
CA PRO A 53 -6.21 55.44 31.01
C PRO A 53 -7.05 56.72 31.27
N SER A 54 -8.37 56.56 31.42
CA SER A 54 -9.27 57.59 31.95
C SER A 54 -10.47 57.02 32.75
N THR A 55 -10.33 57.02 34.07
CA THR A 55 -11.35 57.38 35.09
C THR A 55 -12.84 56.98 34.92
N SER A 56 -13.32 56.10 35.82
CA SER A 56 -14.50 56.22 36.72
C SER A 56 -15.78 56.99 36.27
N THR A 57 -17.02 56.56 36.58
CA THR A 57 -17.55 56.07 37.88
C THR A 57 -18.85 55.21 37.73
N SER A 58 -19.18 54.41 38.77
CA SER A 58 -20.55 54.05 39.27
C SER A 58 -21.58 53.37 38.32
N ASP A 59 -22.42 52.40 38.73
CA ASP A 59 -22.62 51.75 40.05
C ASP A 59 -23.41 50.41 39.95
N ALA A 60 -23.43 49.65 41.05
CA ALA A 60 -24.47 48.67 41.48
C ALA A 60 -24.87 47.45 40.58
N LEU A 61 -25.24 46.25 41.09
CA LEU A 61 -25.22 45.62 42.44
C LEU A 61 -25.39 44.07 42.29
N LEU A 62 -24.81 43.28 43.23
CA LEU A 62 -25.17 41.90 43.68
C LEU A 62 -25.31 40.76 42.62
N GLN A 63 -24.47 39.71 42.57
CA GLN A 63 -24.10 38.63 43.53
C GLN A 63 -24.91 37.32 43.43
N SER A 64 -24.18 36.20 43.29
CA SER A 64 -24.59 34.77 43.31
C SER A 64 -24.35 34.17 44.74
N PRO A 65 -24.38 32.83 45.05
CA PRO A 65 -24.51 31.62 44.20
C PRO A 65 -25.36 30.42 44.74
N ALA A 66 -25.32 29.34 43.94
CA ALA A 66 -25.60 27.87 44.05
C ALA A 66 -25.49 27.13 45.44
N PRO A 67 -25.60 25.76 45.57
CA PRO A 67 -25.87 24.68 44.59
C PRO A 67 -26.82 23.50 45.06
N ASP A 68 -26.85 22.41 44.25
CA ASP A 68 -26.97 20.96 44.57
C ASP A 68 -28.31 20.16 44.76
N SER A 69 -28.46 19.17 43.85
CA SER A 69 -28.77 17.72 44.03
C SER A 69 -30.06 17.19 44.69
N ILE A 70 -30.82 16.32 43.97
CA ILE A 70 -31.19 14.93 44.37
C ILE A 70 -31.97 14.16 43.25
N ARG A 71 -32.08 12.82 43.41
CA ARG A 71 -32.44 11.72 42.48
C ARG A 71 -33.96 11.55 42.09
N PRO A 72 -34.30 10.63 41.14
CA PRO A 72 -35.60 10.56 40.43
C PRO A 72 -36.58 9.48 40.97
N PRO A 73 -37.68 9.20 40.25
CA PRO A 73 -38.17 7.83 40.10
C PRO A 73 -38.55 7.41 38.66
N SER A 74 -38.80 6.11 38.50
CA SER A 74 -39.09 5.32 37.29
C SER A 74 -40.57 5.03 37.03
N SER A 75 -40.97 4.74 35.77
CA SER A 75 -41.85 3.58 35.45
C SER A 75 -42.02 3.29 33.94
N GLU A 76 -42.13 2.00 33.60
CA GLU A 76 -42.56 1.44 32.29
C GLU A 76 -44.11 1.24 32.26
N PRO A 77 -44.72 0.47 31.32
CA PRO A 77 -44.64 0.44 29.84
C PRO A 77 -46.05 0.54 29.18
N ARG A 78 -46.14 0.58 27.82
CA ARG A 78 -46.99 -0.31 26.96
C ARG A 78 -47.21 0.17 25.50
N GLU A 79 -47.22 -0.80 24.57
CA GLU A 79 -47.89 -0.78 23.25
C GLU A 79 -49.36 -1.32 23.40
N PRO A 80 -50.20 -1.62 22.36
CA PRO A 80 -50.05 -1.49 20.89
C PRO A 80 -51.32 -1.00 20.11
N GLY A 81 -51.24 -1.00 18.77
CA GLY A 81 -52.38 -0.92 17.81
C GLY A 81 -52.45 0.40 17.03
N ARG A 82 -52.58 0.46 15.69
CA ARG A 82 -53.62 -0.09 14.76
C ARG A 82 -55.01 0.53 15.01
N ASP A 83 -55.74 1.10 14.04
CA ASP A 83 -55.73 0.96 12.56
C ASP A 83 -55.97 2.30 11.80
N ASP A 84 -55.86 2.25 10.46
CA ASP A 84 -56.28 3.23 9.42
C ASP A 84 -57.83 3.49 9.40
N PRO A 85 -58.45 4.45 8.63
CA PRO A 85 -57.97 4.99 7.34
C PRO A 85 -58.33 6.45 6.90
N GLU A 86 -57.69 6.86 5.79
CA GLU A 86 -58.20 7.60 4.61
C GLU A 86 -59.47 8.50 4.70
N VAL A 87 -59.30 9.81 4.47
CA VAL A 87 -60.24 10.67 3.71
C VAL A 87 -59.44 11.75 2.95
N ALA A 88 -59.79 12.03 1.68
CA ALA A 88 -59.16 13.07 0.86
C ALA A 88 -60.13 14.20 0.44
N LEU A 89 -59.68 15.46 0.49
CA LEU A 89 -60.38 16.62 -0.11
C LEU A 89 -59.41 17.64 -0.73
N LYS A 90 -59.82 18.20 -1.88
CA LYS A 90 -59.28 19.39 -2.59
C LYS A 90 -60.39 20.49 -2.54
N PRO A 91 -60.23 21.77 -3.00
CA PRO A 91 -59.19 22.35 -3.87
C PRO A 91 -58.71 23.82 -3.57
N ASN A 92 -57.84 24.34 -4.46
CA ASN A 92 -57.49 25.72 -4.92
C ASN A 92 -58.37 26.94 -4.50
N PRO A 93 -57.91 28.24 -4.60
CA PRO A 93 -57.11 28.80 -5.74
C PRO A 93 -56.11 30.00 -5.52
N ASN A 94 -55.37 30.35 -6.60
CA ASN A 94 -54.79 31.68 -7.02
C ASN A 94 -53.70 32.40 -6.15
N GLU A 95 -52.75 33.23 -6.67
CA GLU A 95 -52.34 33.58 -8.06
C GLU A 95 -50.92 34.23 -8.16
N HIS A 96 -50.33 34.24 -9.38
CA HIS A 96 -49.19 35.06 -9.87
C HIS A 96 -47.78 34.85 -9.22
N GLN A 97 -46.63 35.15 -9.86
CA GLN A 97 -46.37 35.92 -11.10
C GLN A 97 -45.20 35.32 -11.95
N GLN A 98 -45.14 35.75 -13.22
CA GLN A 98 -44.43 35.20 -14.40
C GLN A 98 -42.88 35.10 -14.39
N ALA A 99 -42.36 34.34 -15.37
CA ALA A 99 -40.97 34.35 -15.87
C ALA A 99 -40.94 34.67 -17.39
N PRO A 100 -39.80 35.11 -17.96
CA PRO A 100 -39.69 35.41 -19.39
C PRO A 100 -39.21 34.22 -20.24
N SER A 101 -39.71 34.11 -21.47
CA SER A 101 -39.18 33.26 -22.54
C SER A 101 -38.71 34.11 -23.73
N ILE A 102 -37.86 33.54 -24.59
CA ILE A 102 -37.43 34.14 -25.87
C ILE A 102 -37.48 33.04 -26.94
N ASP A 103 -38.08 33.34 -28.09
CA ASP A 103 -38.22 32.46 -29.26
C ASP A 103 -37.88 33.25 -30.56
N PRO A 104 -37.63 32.56 -31.70
CA PRO A 104 -36.77 33.12 -32.77
C PRO A 104 -37.48 33.77 -33.97
N VAL A 105 -36.75 34.69 -34.60
CA VAL A 105 -36.91 35.27 -35.96
C VAL A 105 -35.49 35.59 -36.44
N GLY A 106 -35.07 35.54 -37.71
CA GLY A 106 -35.68 35.20 -39.00
C GLY A 106 -34.66 35.57 -40.10
N ALA A 107 -34.72 34.97 -41.29
CA ALA A 107 -33.67 35.12 -42.30
C ALA A 107 -33.81 36.38 -43.17
N ASP A 108 -32.68 36.96 -43.61
CA ASP A 108 -32.60 37.62 -44.93
C ASP A 108 -31.15 37.69 -45.48
N LEU A 109 -31.01 38.04 -46.75
CA LEU A 109 -29.77 37.97 -47.56
C LEU A 109 -29.00 39.30 -47.63
N ILE A 110 -27.68 39.26 -47.91
CA ILE A 110 -26.93 40.15 -48.84
C ILE A 110 -25.45 39.67 -49.00
N ASP A 111 -24.79 40.09 -50.08
CA ASP A 111 -23.58 39.49 -50.69
C ASP A 111 -22.39 40.50 -50.86
N VAL A 112 -21.22 39.99 -51.31
CA VAL A 112 -19.98 40.67 -51.78
C VAL A 112 -19.27 41.60 -50.76
N HIS A 113 -18.01 41.39 -50.34
CA HIS A 113 -16.80 41.31 -51.19
C HIS A 113 -15.54 40.89 -50.39
N SER A 114 -14.60 40.17 -51.02
CA SER A 114 -13.24 39.96 -50.49
C SER A 114 -12.19 40.88 -51.16
N PRO A 115 -11.09 41.21 -50.47
CA PRO A 115 -9.78 41.46 -51.10
C PRO A 115 -8.86 40.23 -50.98
N ALA A 116 -7.95 40.03 -51.94
CA ALA A 116 -7.17 38.80 -52.08
C ALA A 116 -5.80 38.83 -51.38
N GLY A 117 -5.28 37.64 -51.01
CA GLY A 117 -3.95 37.43 -50.44
C GLY A 117 -3.50 35.98 -50.59
N GLY A 118 -3.07 35.59 -51.79
CA GLY A 118 -2.87 34.18 -52.15
C GLY A 118 -1.62 33.51 -51.57
N ARG A 119 -1.75 32.21 -51.28
CA ARG A 119 -0.66 31.22 -51.20
C ARG A 119 -1.12 29.95 -51.93
N PRO A 120 -0.23 29.21 -52.62
CA PRO A 120 -0.61 28.04 -53.40
C PRO A 120 -1.00 26.84 -52.51
N PRO A 121 -1.84 25.92 -53.00
CA PRO A 121 -2.07 24.64 -52.34
C PRO A 121 -0.82 23.75 -52.40
N PHE A 122 -0.75 22.79 -51.48
CA PHE A 122 0.37 21.84 -51.35
C PHE A 122 0.24 20.69 -52.37
N GLU A 123 1.23 20.54 -53.26
CA GLU A 123 1.31 19.37 -54.15
C GLU A 123 1.83 18.15 -53.38
N ALA A 124 1.19 16.99 -53.58
CA ALA A 124 1.66 15.73 -53.02
C ALA A 124 2.89 15.21 -53.80
N PRO A 125 3.89 14.61 -53.13
CA PRO A 125 5.08 14.08 -53.80
C PRO A 125 4.76 12.85 -54.68
N PRO A 126 5.58 12.57 -55.72
CA PRO A 126 5.38 11.40 -56.58
C PRO A 126 5.59 10.06 -55.85
N VAL A 127 4.93 9.02 -56.34
CA VAL A 127 5.11 7.64 -55.84
C VAL A 127 6.47 7.08 -56.28
N GLU A 128 7.31 6.68 -55.31
CA GLU A 128 8.58 5.99 -55.60
C GLU A 128 8.38 4.52 -56.01
N ALA A 129 9.32 4.00 -56.81
CA ALA A 129 9.32 2.61 -57.26
C ALA A 129 9.86 1.65 -56.18
N PRO A 130 9.41 0.38 -56.12
CA PRO A 130 9.74 -0.53 -55.02
C PRO A 130 11.23 -0.93 -54.98
N VAL A 131 11.87 -0.69 -53.84
CA VAL A 131 13.25 -1.10 -53.56
C VAL A 131 13.34 -2.61 -53.31
N GLN A 132 14.36 -3.26 -53.88
CA GLN A 132 14.58 -4.70 -53.73
C GLN A 132 15.15 -5.04 -52.34
N ARG A 133 14.60 -6.07 -51.68
CA ARG A 133 15.13 -6.57 -50.40
C ARG A 133 16.48 -7.29 -50.62
N PRO A 134 17.48 -7.11 -49.73
CA PRO A 134 18.72 -7.88 -49.77
C PRO A 134 18.50 -9.35 -49.39
N LYS A 135 19.37 -10.25 -49.90
CA LYS A 135 19.36 -11.67 -49.53
C LYS A 135 19.99 -11.89 -48.15
N ALA A 136 19.39 -12.78 -47.36
CA ALA A 136 20.04 -13.36 -46.19
C ALA A 136 21.15 -14.37 -46.61
N PRO A 137 22.24 -14.51 -45.84
CA PRO A 137 23.27 -15.53 -46.08
C PRO A 137 22.79 -16.93 -45.63
N ALA A 138 23.35 -17.98 -46.23
CA ALA A 138 23.11 -19.37 -45.83
C ALA A 138 24.10 -19.81 -44.73
N PRO A 139 23.70 -20.69 -43.80
CA PRO A 139 24.63 -21.31 -42.86
C PRO A 139 25.54 -22.33 -43.57
N ALA A 140 26.79 -22.43 -43.12
CA ALA A 140 27.73 -23.46 -43.56
C ALA A 140 27.64 -24.72 -42.69
N ALA A 141 28.03 -25.87 -43.23
CA ALA A 141 28.04 -27.15 -42.52
C ALA A 141 29.30 -27.34 -41.67
N GLY A 142 29.18 -28.18 -40.64
CA GLY A 142 30.26 -28.73 -39.81
C GLY A 142 29.79 -30.05 -39.20
N GLU A 143 30.67 -31.05 -39.16
CA GLU A 143 30.34 -32.47 -38.92
C GLU A 143 30.60 -32.83 -37.41
N VAL A 144 29.67 -33.49 -36.70
CA VAL A 144 29.50 -34.96 -36.47
C VAL A 144 30.42 -35.52 -35.36
N GLU A 145 29.96 -36.64 -34.74
CA GLU A 145 30.55 -37.48 -33.66
C GLU A 145 30.23 -37.07 -32.19
N ASP A 146 29.80 -37.98 -31.29
CA ASP A 146 29.08 -39.27 -31.46
C ASP A 146 28.43 -39.73 -30.11
N GLN A 147 27.82 -40.93 -30.10
CA GLN A 147 27.39 -41.81 -28.98
C GLN A 147 25.90 -41.80 -28.56
N ASP A 148 25.15 -42.76 -29.14
CA ASP A 148 24.46 -43.91 -28.48
C ASP A 148 23.75 -43.74 -27.11
N GLN A 149 22.65 -44.44 -26.75
CA GLN A 149 21.62 -45.31 -27.38
C GLN A 149 20.46 -45.36 -26.33
N GLU A 150 19.16 -45.61 -26.57
CA GLU A 150 18.42 -46.76 -27.14
C GLU A 150 16.99 -46.27 -27.55
N ARG A 151 16.44 -46.53 -28.74
CA ARG A 151 15.80 -47.78 -29.26
C ARG A 151 14.42 -48.14 -28.64
N PHE A 152 13.34 -47.96 -29.42
CA PHE A 152 12.31 -49.00 -29.69
C PHE A 152 11.46 -48.63 -30.93
N SER A 153 10.73 -49.58 -31.53
CA SER A 153 10.04 -49.42 -32.84
C SER A 153 8.61 -50.00 -32.86
N PRO A 154 7.71 -49.51 -33.75
CA PRO A 154 6.28 -49.87 -33.80
C PRO A 154 5.95 -51.01 -34.79
N ASN A 155 4.70 -51.52 -34.81
CA ASN A 155 4.23 -52.45 -35.85
C ASN A 155 2.68 -52.48 -36.09
N ASP A 156 2.24 -51.79 -37.15
CA ASP A 156 1.32 -52.20 -38.25
C ASP A 156 -0.11 -52.83 -38.07
N HIS A 157 -0.91 -52.73 -39.16
CA HIS A 157 -2.17 -53.42 -39.57
C HIS A 157 -3.54 -52.85 -39.08
N ASP A 158 -4.67 -52.93 -39.81
CA ASP A 158 -4.99 -53.49 -41.15
C ASP A 158 -6.08 -52.64 -41.93
N ARG A 159 -6.50 -53.10 -43.12
CA ARG A 159 -7.27 -52.43 -44.18
C ARG A 159 -8.81 -52.53 -44.09
N SER A 160 -9.52 -51.69 -44.87
CA SER A 160 -10.41 -52.16 -45.97
C SER A 160 -10.99 -51.01 -46.83
N ASP A 161 -11.31 -51.30 -48.10
CA ASP A 161 -11.90 -50.43 -49.13
C ASP A 161 -12.71 -51.31 -50.11
N PRO A 162 -13.79 -50.84 -50.78
CA PRO A 162 -13.82 -50.97 -52.25
C PRO A 162 -14.59 -49.89 -53.04
N ALA A 163 -13.86 -48.97 -53.66
CA ALA A 163 -13.74 -48.76 -55.11
C ALA A 163 -14.96 -48.61 -56.08
N LYS A 164 -14.74 -47.74 -57.11
CA LYS A 164 -15.48 -47.42 -58.37
C LYS A 164 -16.36 -46.16 -58.28
N SER A 165 -16.30 -45.17 -59.19
CA SER A 165 -15.40 -44.81 -60.32
C SER A 165 -15.71 -43.32 -60.71
N ARG A 166 -15.07 -42.61 -61.66
CA ARG A 166 -14.16 -42.92 -62.78
C ARG A 166 -13.36 -41.65 -63.18
N TYR A 167 -12.37 -41.78 -64.07
CA TYR A 167 -11.70 -40.68 -64.79
C TYR A 167 -12.68 -39.87 -65.67
N GLN A 168 -12.46 -38.58 -66.01
CA GLN A 168 -11.26 -37.69 -66.03
C GLN A 168 -11.77 -36.21 -65.85
N GLN A 169 -11.03 -35.09 -65.65
CA GLN A 169 -9.63 -34.67 -65.87
C GLN A 169 -9.11 -33.66 -64.79
N SER A 170 -7.82 -33.33 -64.85
CA SER A 170 -7.14 -32.07 -64.45
C SER A 170 -7.64 -31.26 -63.22
N PRO A 171 -6.90 -31.27 -62.09
CA PRO A 171 -6.96 -30.22 -61.08
C PRO A 171 -6.11 -28.99 -61.49
N SER A 172 -6.64 -27.79 -61.28
CA SER A 172 -5.89 -26.54 -61.36
C SER A 172 -5.02 -26.32 -60.12
N TRP A 173 -4.05 -25.39 -60.23
CA TRP A 173 -3.20 -24.95 -59.13
C TRP A 173 -4.04 -24.52 -57.91
N GLY A 174 -3.79 -25.12 -56.76
CA GLY A 174 -4.47 -24.77 -55.50
C GLY A 174 -3.98 -23.45 -54.92
N LYS A 175 -4.90 -22.63 -54.42
CA LYS A 175 -4.58 -21.52 -53.50
C LYS A 175 -4.05 -22.08 -52.16
N PRO A 176 -3.22 -21.33 -51.42
CA PRO A 176 -2.92 -21.65 -50.02
C PRO A 176 -4.18 -21.50 -49.16
N ALA A 177 -4.54 -22.54 -48.40
CA ALA A 177 -5.79 -22.60 -47.62
C ALA A 177 -5.65 -22.05 -46.18
N SER A 178 -4.55 -21.40 -45.84
CA SER A 178 -4.26 -20.89 -44.48
C SER A 178 -4.93 -19.56 -44.17
N ASP A 179 -4.99 -18.66 -45.15
CA ASP A 179 -5.34 -17.24 -44.97
C ASP A 179 -6.83 -17.03 -44.67
N GLU A 180 -7.70 -17.61 -45.51
CA GLU A 180 -9.17 -17.53 -45.36
C GLU A 180 -9.64 -18.10 -44.01
N SER A 181 -8.92 -19.08 -43.45
CA SER A 181 -9.28 -19.72 -42.18
C SER A 181 -9.03 -18.81 -40.96
N PHE A 182 -7.98 -17.98 -41.00
CA PHE A 182 -7.66 -17.03 -39.92
C PHE A 182 -8.70 -15.91 -39.88
N SER A 183 -8.88 -15.20 -41.01
CA SER A 183 -9.86 -14.11 -41.16
C SER A 183 -11.29 -14.53 -40.81
N PHE A 184 -11.70 -15.74 -41.20
CA PHE A 184 -13.02 -16.28 -40.84
C PHE A 184 -13.18 -16.57 -39.33
N SER A 185 -12.09 -16.92 -38.64
CA SER A 185 -12.10 -17.14 -37.19
C SER A 185 -12.24 -15.83 -36.41
N GLU A 186 -11.55 -14.77 -36.84
CA GLU A 186 -11.63 -13.43 -36.26
C GLU A 186 -13.00 -12.80 -36.47
N ARG A 187 -13.54 -12.89 -37.70
CA ARG A 187 -14.91 -12.46 -38.02
C ARG A 187 -15.91 -13.11 -37.07
N ARG A 188 -15.82 -14.44 -36.89
CA ARG A 188 -16.66 -15.19 -35.94
C ARG A 188 -16.41 -14.85 -34.47
N ARG A 189 -15.29 -14.25 -34.09
CA ARG A 189 -15.05 -13.73 -32.73
C ARG A 189 -15.74 -12.37 -32.58
N PHE A 190 -15.51 -11.45 -33.51
CA PHE A 190 -16.11 -10.13 -33.54
C PHE A 190 -17.64 -10.17 -33.57
N GLU A 191 -18.25 -10.98 -34.44
CA GLU A 191 -19.71 -11.10 -34.55
C GLU A 191 -20.34 -11.60 -33.23
N ARG A 192 -19.64 -12.46 -32.49
CA ARG A 192 -20.08 -12.92 -31.14
C ARG A 192 -19.89 -11.85 -30.08
N ALA A 193 -18.78 -11.12 -30.08
CA ALA A 193 -18.54 -10.02 -29.14
C ALA A 193 -19.53 -8.86 -29.33
N LEU A 194 -19.81 -8.48 -30.58
CA LEU A 194 -20.82 -7.47 -30.91
C LEU A 194 -22.23 -7.92 -30.49
N THR A 195 -22.55 -9.21 -30.69
CA THR A 195 -23.80 -9.80 -30.20
C THR A 195 -23.89 -9.77 -28.67
N ARG A 196 -22.78 -10.01 -27.94
CA ARG A 196 -22.70 -9.87 -26.48
C ARG A 196 -22.99 -8.42 -26.06
N VAL A 197 -22.37 -7.43 -26.72
CA VAL A 197 -22.58 -6.01 -26.46
C VAL A 197 -24.04 -5.60 -26.68
N ILE A 198 -24.63 -5.94 -27.83
CA ILE A 198 -26.03 -5.58 -28.15
C ILE A 198 -27.02 -6.24 -27.19
N ASN A 199 -26.83 -7.52 -26.86
CA ASN A 199 -27.72 -8.25 -25.93
C ASN A 199 -27.55 -7.81 -24.46
N LEU A 200 -26.48 -7.10 -24.11
CA LEU A 200 -26.26 -6.52 -22.79
C LEU A 200 -26.74 -5.07 -22.69
N LEU A 201 -27.20 -4.42 -23.77
CA LEU A 201 -27.69 -3.04 -23.71
C LEU A 201 -28.88 -2.95 -22.72
N PRO A 202 -28.80 -2.16 -21.64
CA PRO A 202 -29.82 -2.16 -20.60
C PRO A 202 -31.10 -1.47 -21.07
N GLY A 203 -32.24 -1.87 -20.50
CA GLY A 203 -33.53 -1.23 -20.79
C GLY A 203 -33.59 0.23 -20.32
N GLU A 204 -34.45 1.06 -20.91
CA GLU A 204 -34.53 2.51 -20.63
C GLU A 204 -34.66 2.85 -19.13
N MET A 205 -35.41 2.04 -18.38
CA MET A 205 -35.57 2.22 -16.92
C MET A 205 -34.34 1.75 -16.12
N GLU A 206 -33.73 0.63 -16.54
CA GLU A 206 -32.55 0.03 -15.90
C GLU A 206 -31.31 0.92 -16.10
N GLY A 207 -31.08 1.37 -17.34
CA GLY A 207 -30.02 2.31 -17.68
C GLY A 207 -30.18 3.65 -16.94
N ARG A 208 -31.41 4.11 -16.66
CA ARG A 208 -31.66 5.30 -15.85
C ARG A 208 -31.29 5.11 -14.37
N ASP A 209 -31.58 3.97 -13.75
CA ASP A 209 -31.24 3.76 -12.33
C ASP A 209 -29.73 3.49 -12.13
N LEU A 210 -29.10 2.76 -13.05
CA LEU A 210 -27.64 2.58 -13.08
C LEU A 210 -26.88 3.91 -13.28
N LEU A 211 -27.45 4.86 -14.04
CA LEU A 211 -26.91 6.21 -14.23
C LEU A 211 -27.41 7.26 -13.22
N ARG A 212 -28.31 6.92 -12.29
CA ARG A 212 -28.68 7.80 -11.17
C ARG A 212 -27.48 7.97 -10.22
N GLN A 213 -27.35 9.13 -9.58
CA GLN A 213 -26.27 9.35 -8.62
C GLN A 213 -26.35 8.38 -7.42
N VAL A 214 -25.19 8.02 -6.87
CA VAL A 214 -25.11 7.15 -5.68
C VAL A 214 -25.35 7.99 -4.43
N GLU A 215 -26.62 8.02 -4.02
CA GLU A 215 -27.12 8.68 -2.81
C GLU A 215 -26.62 8.01 -1.52
N GLY A 216 -26.67 8.74 -0.41
CA GLY A 216 -26.30 8.22 0.92
C GLY A 216 -24.80 8.28 1.23
N THR A 217 -24.41 7.54 2.28
CA THR A 217 -23.07 7.62 2.87
C THR A 217 -22.70 6.29 3.56
N GLY A 218 -21.51 6.17 4.13
CA GLY A 218 -21.11 5.03 4.96
C GLY A 218 -21.28 3.66 4.29
N LYS A 219 -21.92 2.73 5.01
CA LYS A 219 -22.03 1.30 4.64
C LYS A 219 -22.92 1.10 3.43
N GLU A 220 -24.01 1.85 3.40
CA GLU A 220 -25.05 1.82 2.38
C GLU A 220 -24.46 2.26 1.03
N LYS A 221 -23.70 3.37 1.04
CA LYS A 221 -22.95 3.84 -0.13
C LYS A 221 -21.88 2.85 -0.57
N LEU A 222 -21.08 2.32 0.37
CA LEU A 222 -20.00 1.39 0.07
C LEU A 222 -20.52 0.09 -0.58
N ARG A 223 -21.65 -0.43 -0.07
CA ARG A 223 -22.37 -1.57 -0.64
C ARG A 223 -22.89 -1.29 -2.04
N GLU A 224 -23.52 -0.13 -2.24
CA GLU A 224 -24.10 0.28 -3.52
C GLU A 224 -23.02 0.51 -4.58
N MET A 225 -21.88 1.11 -4.22
CA MET A 225 -20.70 1.19 -5.08
C MET A 225 -20.21 -0.20 -5.48
N GLY A 226 -20.06 -1.15 -4.53
CA GLY A 226 -19.66 -2.53 -4.85
C GLY A 226 -20.59 -3.23 -5.84
N LEU A 227 -21.91 -3.06 -5.67
CA LEU A 227 -22.91 -3.58 -6.62
C LEU A 227 -22.83 -2.91 -7.99
N ARG A 228 -22.73 -1.58 -8.05
CA ARG A 228 -22.63 -0.85 -9.33
C ARG A 228 -21.34 -1.15 -10.09
N VAL A 229 -20.22 -1.36 -9.39
CA VAL A 229 -18.95 -1.76 -10.03
C VAL A 229 -19.01 -3.21 -10.53
N ARG A 230 -19.73 -4.11 -9.85
CA ARG A 230 -20.05 -5.45 -10.39
C ARG A 230 -20.86 -5.39 -11.68
N GLU A 231 -21.83 -4.49 -11.78
CA GLU A 231 -22.57 -4.28 -13.03
C GLU A 231 -21.67 -3.65 -14.10
N TYR A 232 -20.95 -2.55 -13.78
CA TYR A 232 -20.01 -1.90 -14.69
C TYR A 232 -18.97 -2.86 -15.28
N LYS A 233 -18.43 -3.78 -14.46
CA LYS A 233 -17.50 -4.84 -14.90
C LYS A 233 -18.10 -5.68 -16.04
N LYS A 234 -19.36 -6.12 -15.96
CA LYS A 234 -20.02 -6.91 -17.02
C LYS A 234 -20.09 -6.17 -18.36
N PHE A 235 -20.38 -4.86 -18.30
CA PHE A 235 -20.45 -4.02 -19.50
C PHE A 235 -19.06 -3.74 -20.08
N PHE A 236 -18.09 -3.44 -19.21
CA PHE A 236 -16.71 -3.18 -19.60
C PHE A 236 -16.06 -4.41 -20.25
N GLU A 237 -16.20 -5.61 -19.67
CA GLU A 237 -15.68 -6.86 -20.25
C GLU A 237 -16.27 -7.15 -21.64
N ALA A 238 -17.55 -6.84 -21.87
CA ALA A 238 -18.18 -7.02 -23.17
C ALA A 238 -17.66 -6.00 -24.20
N TRP A 239 -17.36 -4.79 -23.74
CA TRP A 239 -16.70 -3.76 -24.55
C TRP A 239 -15.25 -4.15 -24.87
N GLU A 240 -14.53 -4.73 -23.90
CA GLU A 240 -13.16 -5.26 -24.08
C GLU A 240 -13.13 -6.40 -25.10
N ASP A 241 -14.01 -7.39 -24.97
CA ASP A 241 -14.18 -8.51 -25.91
C ASP A 241 -14.35 -8.05 -27.37
N LEU A 242 -15.00 -6.90 -27.58
CA LEU A 242 -15.28 -6.32 -28.89
C LEU A 242 -14.14 -5.44 -29.40
N HIS A 243 -13.49 -4.65 -28.54
CA HIS A 243 -12.56 -3.59 -28.96
C HIS A 243 -11.07 -3.93 -28.79
N LEU A 244 -10.71 -4.87 -27.91
CA LEU A 244 -9.32 -5.24 -27.64
C LEU A 244 -8.82 -6.30 -28.64
N THR A 245 -8.46 -5.84 -29.83
CA THR A 245 -7.77 -6.65 -30.85
C THR A 245 -6.29 -6.84 -30.52
N SER A 246 -5.65 -7.84 -31.12
CA SER A 246 -4.21 -8.08 -31.01
C SER A 246 -3.62 -8.33 -32.40
N ASP A 247 -2.51 -7.68 -32.73
CA ASP A 247 -1.79 -7.88 -33.99
C ASP A 247 -0.87 -9.13 -33.96
N GLU A 248 -0.28 -9.45 -35.11
CA GLU A 248 0.63 -10.60 -35.30
C GLU A 248 1.92 -10.51 -34.45
N GLU A 249 2.31 -9.30 -34.03
CA GLU A 249 3.46 -9.02 -33.15
C GLU A 249 3.03 -9.01 -31.66
N GLY A 250 1.81 -9.46 -31.35
CA GLY A 250 1.24 -9.52 -30.00
C GLY A 250 0.95 -8.15 -29.38
N GLY A 251 0.80 -7.10 -30.20
CA GLY A 251 0.43 -5.76 -29.78
C GLY A 251 -1.08 -5.61 -29.65
N THR A 252 -1.54 -5.09 -28.51
CA THR A 252 -2.94 -4.72 -28.35
C THR A 252 -3.18 -3.28 -28.75
N TYR A 253 -4.18 -3.09 -29.59
CA TYR A 253 -4.75 -1.79 -29.90
C TYR A 253 -6.27 -1.85 -29.68
N VAL A 254 -6.82 -0.73 -29.18
CA VAL A 254 -8.26 -0.52 -29.09
C VAL A 254 -8.74 -0.12 -30.48
N ARG A 255 -9.50 -1.00 -31.16
CA ARG A 255 -10.09 -0.66 -32.45
C ARG A 255 -11.25 0.33 -32.28
N ASP A 256 -11.44 1.23 -33.24
CA ASP A 256 -12.60 2.14 -33.29
C ASP A 256 -13.23 2.19 -34.70
N ASP A 257 -13.11 1.07 -35.44
CA ASP A 257 -13.60 0.89 -36.80
C ASP A 257 -14.93 0.12 -36.87
N VAL A 258 -15.61 -0.14 -35.74
CA VAL A 258 -16.73 -1.09 -35.64
C VAL A 258 -17.83 -0.83 -36.69
N ILE A 259 -18.20 0.44 -36.90
CA ILE A 259 -19.23 0.83 -37.88
C ILE A 259 -18.72 0.64 -39.31
N GLN A 260 -17.45 0.94 -39.57
CA GLN A 260 -16.77 0.76 -40.85
C GLN A 260 -16.65 -0.74 -41.18
N TYR A 261 -16.24 -1.56 -40.22
CA TYR A 261 -16.18 -3.02 -40.33
C TYR A 261 -17.55 -3.58 -40.72
N LEU A 262 -18.62 -3.20 -40.01
CA LEU A 262 -19.99 -3.62 -40.31
C LEU A 262 -20.40 -3.25 -41.74
N ARG A 263 -20.17 -2.00 -42.17
CA ARG A 263 -20.48 -1.56 -43.54
C ARG A 263 -19.82 -2.43 -44.62
N HIS A 264 -18.57 -2.84 -44.42
CA HIS A 264 -17.85 -3.66 -45.41
C HIS A 264 -18.23 -5.15 -45.34
N HIS A 265 -18.57 -5.69 -44.17
CA HIS A 265 -18.81 -7.13 -43.97
C HIS A 265 -20.27 -7.59 -44.10
N VAL A 266 -21.22 -6.65 -44.21
CA VAL A 266 -22.66 -6.93 -44.44
C VAL A 266 -22.94 -7.48 -45.85
N HIS A 267 -22.06 -7.27 -46.83
CA HIS A 267 -22.29 -7.64 -48.25
C HIS A 267 -22.07 -9.12 -48.62
N GLN A 268 -22.49 -10.06 -47.77
CA GLN A 268 -22.78 -11.45 -48.16
C GLN A 268 -24.13 -11.98 -47.63
N PRO A 269 -25.27 -11.32 -47.94
CA PRO A 269 -26.58 -11.90 -47.72
C PRO A 269 -26.96 -12.83 -48.88
N SER A 270 -27.42 -14.04 -48.57
CA SER A 270 -28.38 -14.73 -49.44
C SER A 270 -29.77 -14.20 -49.09
N SER A 271 -30.50 -13.70 -50.09
CA SER A 271 -31.77 -12.94 -50.00
C SER A 271 -31.65 -11.51 -49.45
N ASP A 272 -32.12 -10.54 -50.25
CA ASP A 272 -32.23 -9.11 -49.96
C ASP A 272 -33.50 -8.78 -49.15
N GLU A 273 -33.84 -7.48 -49.05
CA GLU A 273 -35.01 -6.88 -48.38
C GLU A 273 -35.03 -6.87 -46.84
N LEU A 274 -34.10 -7.53 -46.14
CA LEU A 274 -34.02 -7.52 -44.65
C LEU A 274 -32.70 -7.00 -44.05
N SER A 275 -31.75 -6.53 -44.87
CA SER A 275 -30.39 -6.18 -44.43
C SER A 275 -30.23 -4.76 -43.87
N GLU A 276 -30.83 -3.74 -44.50
CA GLU A 276 -30.60 -2.32 -44.13
C GLU A 276 -31.18 -1.97 -42.75
N THR A 277 -32.38 -2.46 -42.43
CA THR A 277 -33.02 -2.29 -41.11
C THR A 277 -32.21 -2.97 -40.01
N GLY A 278 -31.63 -4.14 -40.29
CA GLY A 278 -30.71 -4.85 -39.39
C GLY A 278 -29.42 -4.07 -39.13
N PHE A 279 -28.78 -3.52 -40.17
CA PHE A 279 -27.57 -2.72 -40.03
C PHE A 279 -27.80 -1.43 -39.23
N ALA A 280 -28.84 -0.65 -39.57
CA ALA A 280 -29.13 0.61 -38.89
C ALA A 280 -29.43 0.38 -37.39
N GLN A 281 -30.26 -0.63 -37.07
CA GLN A 281 -30.57 -0.98 -35.68
C GLN A 281 -29.33 -1.44 -34.90
N THR A 282 -28.42 -2.19 -35.55
CA THR A 282 -27.15 -2.66 -34.98
C THR A 282 -26.25 -1.48 -34.61
N VAL A 283 -26.12 -0.48 -35.48
CA VAL A 283 -25.34 0.75 -35.21
C VAL A 283 -25.96 1.54 -34.06
N HIS A 284 -27.28 1.78 -34.07
CA HIS A 284 -27.94 2.51 -32.98
C HIS A 284 -27.76 1.83 -31.61
N SER A 285 -27.88 0.49 -31.55
CA SER A 285 -27.66 -0.27 -30.31
C SER A 285 -26.20 -0.22 -29.84
N TYR A 286 -25.22 -0.25 -30.76
CA TYR A 286 -23.80 -0.09 -30.46
C TYR A 286 -23.47 1.32 -29.92
N GLU A 287 -23.99 2.37 -30.56
CA GLU A 287 -23.77 3.76 -30.14
C GLU A 287 -24.43 4.07 -28.79
N ALA A 288 -25.64 3.58 -28.57
CA ALA A 288 -26.33 3.66 -27.27
C ALA A 288 -25.53 2.96 -26.16
N TYR A 289 -24.91 1.82 -26.47
CA TYR A 289 -24.06 1.09 -25.52
C TYR A 289 -22.80 1.89 -25.17
N ARG A 290 -22.10 2.44 -26.18
CA ARG A 290 -20.92 3.29 -25.97
C ARG A 290 -21.25 4.48 -25.07
N TYR A 291 -22.37 5.16 -25.35
CA TYR A 291 -22.85 6.28 -24.55
C TYR A 291 -23.14 5.87 -23.10
N PHE A 292 -23.87 4.77 -22.90
CA PHE A 292 -24.18 4.24 -21.56
C PHE A 292 -22.90 3.88 -20.78
N LEU A 293 -21.99 3.10 -21.38
CA LEU A 293 -20.75 2.66 -20.73
C LEU A 293 -19.86 3.83 -20.32
N VAL A 294 -19.67 4.82 -21.20
CA VAL A 294 -18.90 6.03 -20.91
C VAL A 294 -19.55 6.82 -19.77
N LYS A 295 -20.87 6.98 -19.78
CA LYS A 295 -21.59 7.67 -18.68
C LYS A 295 -21.54 6.92 -17.36
N PHE A 296 -21.60 5.59 -17.37
CA PHE A 296 -21.52 4.79 -16.16
C PHE A 296 -20.09 4.80 -15.58
N GLY A 297 -19.07 4.74 -16.43
CA GLY A 297 -17.67 4.93 -16.02
C GLY A 297 -17.40 6.31 -15.44
N GLN A 298 -17.87 7.38 -16.08
CA GLN A 298 -17.78 8.76 -15.60
C GLN A 298 -18.50 8.98 -14.26
N LEU A 299 -19.62 8.28 -14.01
CA LEU A 299 -20.36 8.38 -12.76
C LEU A 299 -19.60 7.74 -11.59
N LEU A 300 -19.00 6.58 -11.80
CA LEU A 300 -18.32 5.81 -10.75
C LEU A 300 -16.91 6.36 -10.46
N PHE A 301 -16.13 6.64 -11.51
CA PHE A 301 -14.70 6.92 -11.43
C PHE A 301 -14.27 8.19 -12.22
N PRO A 302 -14.87 9.37 -11.99
CA PRO A 302 -14.64 10.57 -12.81
C PRO A 302 -13.19 11.08 -12.86
N TRP A 303 -12.37 10.77 -11.85
CA TRP A 303 -11.01 11.31 -11.69
C TRP A 303 -9.96 10.73 -12.64
N THR A 304 -10.28 9.68 -13.39
CA THR A 304 -9.38 9.08 -14.40
C THR A 304 -9.22 9.96 -15.64
N ALA A 305 -10.24 10.78 -15.92
CA ALA A 305 -10.24 11.80 -16.96
C ALA A 305 -9.82 13.17 -16.40
N PRO A 306 -9.14 14.02 -17.20
CA PRO A 306 -8.84 13.86 -18.63
C PRO A 306 -7.53 13.10 -18.94
N TYR A 307 -6.74 12.69 -17.94
CA TYR A 307 -5.41 12.09 -18.17
C TYR A 307 -5.48 10.79 -18.98
N PHE A 308 -6.46 9.93 -18.68
CA PHE A 308 -6.94 8.90 -19.61
C PHE A 308 -8.34 9.29 -20.12
N PRO A 309 -8.62 9.21 -21.43
CA PRO A 309 -9.92 9.61 -21.99
C PRO A 309 -11.05 8.64 -21.59
N ASP A 310 -10.72 7.37 -21.36
CA ASP A 310 -11.60 6.33 -20.88
C ASP A 310 -10.83 5.19 -20.20
N HIS A 311 -11.58 4.29 -19.55
CA HIS A 311 -11.03 3.14 -18.84
C HIS A 311 -10.48 2.04 -19.76
N MET A 312 -10.88 2.00 -21.05
CA MET A 312 -10.37 1.02 -22.01
C MET A 312 -8.93 1.36 -22.36
N THR A 313 -8.66 2.64 -22.59
CA THR A 313 -7.32 3.21 -22.80
C THR A 313 -6.43 2.95 -21.58
N LEU A 314 -6.90 3.30 -20.38
CA LEU A 314 -6.19 3.05 -19.10
C LEU A 314 -5.82 1.58 -18.90
N HIS A 315 -6.78 0.66 -19.06
CA HIS A 315 -6.55 -0.77 -18.86
C HIS A 315 -5.60 -1.35 -19.92
N SER A 316 -5.80 -0.99 -21.19
CA SER A 316 -4.94 -1.45 -22.30
C SER A 316 -3.45 -1.10 -22.10
N HIS A 317 -3.16 0.04 -21.46
CA HIS A 317 -1.80 0.47 -21.14
C HIS A 317 -1.05 -0.53 -20.24
N PHE A 318 -1.76 -1.21 -19.32
CA PHE A 318 -1.12 -2.17 -18.42
C PHE A 318 -0.67 -3.46 -19.11
N LYS A 319 -1.26 -3.87 -20.24
CA LYS A 319 -1.05 -5.24 -20.77
C LYS A 319 0.42 -5.57 -21.06
N ARG A 320 1.21 -4.57 -21.46
CA ARG A 320 2.64 -4.66 -21.78
C ARG A 320 3.57 -4.00 -20.73
N GLY A 321 3.04 -3.54 -19.58
CA GLY A 321 3.79 -2.74 -18.59
C GLY A 321 4.91 -3.48 -17.83
N GLY A 322 4.98 -4.82 -17.90
CA GLY A 322 6.02 -5.59 -17.21
C GLY A 322 5.97 -5.51 -15.68
N ARG A 323 7.12 -5.77 -15.04
CA ARG A 323 7.31 -5.77 -13.58
C ARG A 323 8.03 -4.51 -13.11
N GLY A 324 7.66 -3.99 -11.94
CA GLY A 324 8.35 -2.86 -11.30
C GLY A 324 7.92 -2.57 -9.87
N ILE A 325 8.62 -1.65 -9.21
CA ILE A 325 8.36 -1.20 -7.84
C ILE A 325 7.71 0.19 -7.87
N VAL A 326 6.67 0.38 -7.06
CA VAL A 326 5.97 1.67 -6.91
C VAL A 326 6.18 2.19 -5.50
N LEU A 327 6.62 3.44 -5.38
CA LEU A 327 6.88 4.13 -4.13
C LEU A 327 6.09 5.43 -4.08
N THR A 328 5.79 5.94 -2.88
CA THR A 328 5.25 7.31 -2.69
C THR A 328 6.09 8.08 -1.70
N ALA A 329 6.45 9.32 -2.03
CA ALA A 329 7.23 10.20 -1.15
C ALA A 329 7.03 11.69 -1.45
N GLY A 330 6.91 12.48 -0.39
CA GLY A 330 7.27 13.90 -0.39
C GLY A 330 8.65 14.15 0.23
N ASP A 331 9.01 15.42 0.44
CA ASP A 331 10.30 15.88 0.99
C ASP A 331 10.67 15.22 2.35
N ASP A 332 9.69 14.89 3.18
CA ASP A 332 9.91 14.21 4.48
C ASP A 332 10.15 12.69 4.34
N GLN A 333 9.80 12.08 3.19
CA GLN A 333 9.99 10.65 2.91
C GLN A 333 11.15 10.37 1.97
N ALA A 334 11.58 11.34 1.15
CA ALA A 334 12.71 11.19 0.23
C ALA A 334 14.00 10.66 0.89
N PRO A 335 14.40 11.07 2.12
CA PRO A 335 15.56 10.48 2.81
C PRO A 335 15.45 8.97 3.09
N PHE A 336 14.22 8.46 3.31
CA PHE A 336 14.01 7.02 3.44
C PHE A 336 14.21 6.32 2.09
N LEU A 337 13.67 6.86 0.99
CA LEU A 337 13.85 6.28 -0.34
C LEU A 337 15.32 6.30 -0.82
N LEU A 338 16.04 7.39 -0.53
CA LEU A 338 17.49 7.52 -0.77
C LEU A 338 18.33 6.49 0.03
N THR A 339 17.75 5.83 1.03
CA THR A 339 18.36 4.71 1.77
C THR A 339 17.87 3.36 1.24
N THR A 340 16.56 3.21 1.05
CA THR A 340 15.87 1.96 0.73
C THR A 340 16.15 1.51 -0.70
N ILE A 341 16.20 2.43 -1.68
CA ILE A 341 16.49 2.07 -3.07
C ILE A 341 17.94 1.54 -3.24
N PRO A 342 19.00 2.20 -2.71
CA PRO A 342 20.34 1.59 -2.70
C PRO A 342 20.43 0.28 -1.93
N THR A 343 19.57 0.06 -0.92
CA THR A 343 19.46 -1.23 -0.21
C THR A 343 18.91 -2.32 -1.15
N PHE A 344 17.85 -2.04 -1.92
CA PHE A 344 17.32 -2.99 -2.91
C PHE A 344 18.34 -3.34 -4.00
N ARG A 345 19.06 -2.36 -4.54
CA ARG A 345 20.14 -2.59 -5.53
C ARG A 345 21.28 -3.46 -4.95
N LYS A 346 21.66 -3.24 -3.69
CA LYS A 346 22.64 -4.08 -2.96
C LYS A 346 22.16 -5.52 -2.68
N LEU A 347 20.84 -5.74 -2.68
CA LEU A 347 20.21 -7.06 -2.56
C LEU A 347 19.99 -7.75 -3.93
N GLY A 348 20.47 -7.15 -5.03
CA GLY A 348 20.34 -7.71 -6.39
C GLY A 348 18.96 -7.55 -7.00
N CYS A 349 18.21 -6.51 -6.61
CA CYS A 349 16.95 -6.14 -7.26
C CYS A 349 17.22 -5.15 -8.39
N ASP A 350 16.99 -5.56 -9.65
CA ASP A 350 17.20 -4.70 -10.83
C ASP A 350 15.89 -4.13 -11.40
N LEU A 351 14.77 -4.31 -10.69
CA LEU A 351 13.45 -3.82 -11.12
C LEU A 351 13.42 -2.29 -11.31
N PRO A 352 12.73 -1.77 -12.34
CA PRO A 352 12.48 -0.33 -12.50
C PRO A 352 11.57 0.19 -11.38
N ILE A 353 11.75 1.47 -11.01
CA ILE A 353 11.09 2.09 -9.86
C ILE A 353 10.41 3.40 -10.29
N GLU A 354 9.13 3.55 -9.96
CA GLU A 354 8.41 4.83 -10.09
C GLU A 354 8.13 5.41 -8.69
N VAL A 355 8.69 6.59 -8.42
CA VAL A 355 8.40 7.38 -7.22
C VAL A 355 7.28 8.38 -7.53
N MET A 356 6.10 8.12 -6.98
CA MET A 356 4.87 8.84 -7.28
C MET A 356 4.61 9.91 -6.20
N TYR A 357 4.40 11.17 -6.58
CA TYR A 357 4.26 12.32 -5.66
C TYR A 357 3.07 13.22 -6.02
N LEU A 358 2.71 14.18 -5.15
CA LEU A 358 1.54 15.08 -5.30
C LEU A 358 1.94 16.55 -5.55
N GLY A 359 2.58 16.80 -6.69
CA GLY A 359 3.01 18.13 -7.14
C GLY A 359 4.27 18.68 -6.46
N ASP A 360 4.77 19.81 -6.97
CA ASP A 360 6.04 20.44 -6.54
C ASP A 360 6.07 20.88 -5.05
N SER A 361 4.92 20.91 -4.37
CA SER A 361 4.80 21.20 -2.93
C SER A 361 4.90 19.97 -2.03
N ASP A 362 4.77 18.77 -2.60
CA ASP A 362 4.93 17.49 -1.91
C ASP A 362 6.38 17.02 -2.05
N LEU A 363 6.89 16.94 -3.27
CA LEU A 363 8.28 16.56 -3.57
C LEU A 363 9.01 17.63 -4.41
N SER A 364 10.07 18.20 -3.83
CA SER A 364 10.86 19.28 -4.41
C SER A 364 11.69 18.85 -5.64
N GLU A 365 12.12 19.83 -6.43
CA GLU A 365 13.03 19.63 -7.58
C GLU A 365 14.40 19.08 -7.11
N ASP A 366 14.92 19.57 -5.97
CA ASP A 366 16.16 19.11 -5.35
C ASP A 366 16.11 17.58 -5.10
N TYR A 367 15.10 17.08 -4.36
CA TYR A 367 14.99 15.64 -4.07
C TYR A 367 14.58 14.77 -5.27
N ARG A 368 13.83 15.31 -6.25
CA ARG A 368 13.56 14.56 -7.50
C ARG A 368 14.86 14.26 -8.23
N ALA A 369 15.75 15.26 -8.37
CA ALA A 369 17.05 15.05 -9.00
C ALA A 369 17.93 14.06 -8.22
N ASP A 370 17.93 14.09 -6.88
CA ASP A 370 18.67 13.13 -6.06
C ASP A 370 18.12 11.69 -6.17
N LEU A 371 16.80 11.52 -6.34
CA LEU A 371 16.15 10.21 -6.53
C LEU A 371 16.35 9.67 -7.95
N GLU A 372 16.24 10.51 -8.98
CA GLU A 372 16.45 10.13 -10.40
C GLU A 372 17.93 9.94 -10.75
N ALA A 373 18.85 10.33 -9.87
CA ALA A 373 20.25 9.95 -9.93
C ALA A 373 20.52 8.49 -9.49
N LEU A 374 19.52 7.80 -8.92
CA LEU A 374 19.60 6.38 -8.58
C LEU A 374 19.21 5.50 -9.78
N ASP A 375 19.92 4.39 -9.94
CA ASP A 375 19.76 3.52 -11.10
C ASP A 375 18.34 2.92 -11.22
N GLY A 376 17.75 3.02 -12.42
CA GLY A 376 16.40 2.54 -12.73
C GLY A 376 15.24 3.29 -12.04
N VAL A 377 15.43 4.53 -11.56
CA VAL A 377 14.40 5.32 -10.88
C VAL A 377 13.88 6.48 -11.76
N ILE A 378 12.57 6.72 -11.77
CA ILE A 378 11.95 7.95 -12.27
C ILE A 378 10.93 8.50 -11.27
N THR A 379 10.70 9.82 -11.26
CA THR A 379 9.65 10.46 -10.45
C THR A 379 8.45 10.85 -11.32
N ARG A 380 7.22 10.75 -10.80
CA ARG A 380 5.99 11.03 -11.54
C ARG A 380 4.93 11.73 -10.68
N ASP A 381 4.40 12.85 -11.19
CA ASP A 381 3.40 13.66 -10.49
C ASP A 381 1.97 13.12 -10.67
N ILE A 382 1.41 12.53 -9.60
CA ILE A 382 0.03 12.05 -9.54
C ILE A 382 -0.96 13.23 -9.69
N ALA A 383 -0.60 14.45 -9.29
CA ALA A 383 -1.50 15.62 -9.36
C ALA A 383 -1.80 16.07 -10.81
N GLN A 384 -1.02 15.63 -11.80
CA GLN A 384 -1.37 15.79 -13.22
C GLN A 384 -2.29 14.67 -13.76
N MET A 385 -2.42 13.57 -13.01
CA MET A 385 -3.06 12.33 -13.46
C MET A 385 -4.46 12.11 -12.87
N VAL A 386 -4.73 12.71 -11.71
CA VAL A 386 -5.95 12.52 -10.94
C VAL A 386 -6.69 13.85 -10.82
N ASN A 387 -7.89 13.94 -11.39
CA ASN A 387 -8.78 15.07 -11.10
C ASN A 387 -9.42 14.89 -9.71
N ASP A 388 -8.90 15.59 -8.70
CA ASP A 388 -9.43 15.56 -7.33
C ASP A 388 -10.43 16.69 -6.99
N GLU A 389 -11.02 17.33 -8.00
CA GLU A 389 -12.06 18.35 -7.83
C GLU A 389 -13.23 17.87 -6.96
N GLY A 390 -13.58 18.67 -5.96
CA GLY A 390 -14.63 18.36 -4.96
C GLY A 390 -14.16 17.51 -3.78
N TRP A 391 -12.90 17.06 -3.75
CA TRP A 391 -12.26 16.35 -2.64
C TRP A 391 -10.78 16.76 -2.54
N LYS A 392 -9.92 15.93 -1.94
CA LYS A 392 -8.46 16.09 -2.03
C LYS A 392 -7.72 14.77 -1.88
N LEU A 393 -6.80 14.47 -2.79
CA LEU A 393 -5.84 13.38 -2.68
C LEU A 393 -4.66 13.83 -1.80
N ALA A 394 -4.42 13.14 -0.68
CA ALA A 394 -3.39 13.46 0.30
C ALA A 394 -3.08 12.27 1.23
N GLY A 395 -1.84 12.18 1.73
CA GLY A 395 -1.42 11.17 2.71
C GLY A 395 -1.55 9.73 2.17
N TRP A 396 -1.92 8.78 3.05
CA TRP A 396 -2.05 7.36 2.69
C TRP A 396 -3.00 7.06 1.52
N ALA A 397 -3.93 7.98 1.23
CA ALA A 397 -4.80 7.88 0.08
C ALA A 397 -4.05 7.86 -1.27
N ALA A 398 -2.79 8.32 -1.32
CA ALA A 398 -1.99 8.31 -2.54
C ALA A 398 -1.67 6.90 -3.05
N LYS A 399 -1.49 5.90 -2.17
CA LYS A 399 -0.95 4.57 -2.54
C LYS A 399 -1.75 3.86 -3.64
N PRO A 400 -3.10 3.77 -3.60
CA PRO A 400 -3.85 3.07 -4.65
C PRO A 400 -3.83 3.81 -5.99
N PHE A 401 -3.64 5.14 -5.98
CA PHE A 401 -3.52 5.94 -7.20
C PHE A 401 -2.10 5.82 -7.77
N ALA A 402 -1.06 5.85 -6.93
CA ALA A 402 0.31 5.51 -7.32
C ALA A 402 0.39 4.12 -7.97
N ILE A 403 -0.26 3.12 -7.35
CA ILE A 403 -0.45 1.78 -7.94
C ILE A 403 -1.15 1.87 -9.29
N LEU A 404 -2.37 2.45 -9.36
CA LEU A 404 -3.17 2.45 -10.59
C LEU A 404 -2.46 3.14 -11.75
N PHE A 405 -1.89 4.34 -11.53
CA PHE A 405 -1.33 5.19 -12.58
C PHE A 405 0.15 4.91 -12.91
N SER A 406 0.82 3.99 -12.20
CA SER A 406 2.17 3.56 -12.56
C SER A 406 2.22 2.89 -13.95
N SER A 407 3.36 2.91 -14.64
CA SER A 407 3.47 2.31 -15.99
C SER A 407 3.41 0.77 -15.99
N PHE A 408 3.73 0.13 -14.87
CA PHE A 408 3.88 -1.31 -14.74
C PHE A 408 2.57 -2.09 -14.93
N ARG A 409 2.71 -3.40 -15.20
CA ARG A 409 1.59 -4.35 -15.14
C ARG A 409 1.51 -5.00 -13.77
N GLU A 410 2.58 -5.68 -13.40
CA GLU A 410 2.79 -6.37 -12.14
C GLU A 410 3.61 -5.43 -11.25
N CYS A 411 3.01 -4.89 -10.18
CA CYS A 411 3.68 -3.92 -9.32
C CYS A 411 3.83 -4.43 -7.89
N ILE A 412 5.00 -4.24 -7.29
CA ILE A 412 5.18 -4.27 -5.83
C ILE A 412 5.12 -2.81 -5.36
N PHE A 413 4.06 -2.42 -4.66
CA PHE A 413 4.04 -1.19 -3.89
C PHE A 413 4.78 -1.40 -2.56
N ILE A 414 5.59 -0.42 -2.15
CA ILE A 414 6.32 -0.43 -0.88
C ILE A 414 6.22 0.96 -0.22
N ASP A 415 5.82 1.02 1.05
CA ASP A 415 5.85 2.25 1.84
C ASP A 415 7.28 2.74 2.06
N ALA A 416 7.47 4.06 2.11
CA ALA A 416 8.81 4.66 2.18
C ALA A 416 9.64 4.22 3.39
N ASP A 417 8.99 3.85 4.51
CA ASP A 417 9.65 3.37 5.72
C ASP A 417 9.59 1.84 5.93
N SER A 418 9.29 1.10 4.87
CA SER A 418 9.45 -0.36 4.79
C SER A 418 10.82 -0.74 4.20
N LEU A 419 11.48 -1.75 4.77
CA LEU A 419 12.78 -2.28 4.30
C LEU A 419 12.74 -3.80 4.15
N PHE A 420 13.59 -4.35 3.28
CA PHE A 420 13.61 -5.78 2.92
C PHE A 420 14.94 -6.46 3.26
N PHE A 421 14.88 -7.69 3.77
CA PHE A 421 16.05 -8.54 4.03
C PHE A 421 16.52 -9.33 2.78
N ARG A 422 15.67 -9.43 1.75
CA ARG A 422 15.90 -10.18 0.50
C ARG A 422 15.52 -9.30 -0.71
N ASN A 423 15.90 -9.65 -1.95
CA ASN A 423 15.39 -8.96 -3.15
C ASN A 423 13.84 -8.93 -3.13
N PRO A 424 13.17 -7.76 -3.16
CA PRO A 424 11.71 -7.67 -3.16
C PRO A 424 11.02 -8.43 -4.30
N GLU A 425 11.69 -8.63 -5.43
CA GLU A 425 11.18 -9.29 -6.63
C GLU A 425 10.67 -10.72 -6.37
N ILE A 426 11.20 -11.41 -5.36
CA ILE A 426 10.76 -12.76 -4.98
C ILE A 426 9.29 -12.82 -4.56
N LEU A 427 8.66 -11.68 -4.26
CA LEU A 427 7.23 -11.59 -4.01
C LEU A 427 6.37 -11.92 -5.25
N PHE A 428 6.92 -11.77 -6.46
CA PHE A 428 6.26 -12.24 -7.68
C PHE A 428 6.34 -13.76 -7.86
N ASP A 429 7.18 -14.44 -7.07
CA ASP A 429 7.33 -15.90 -7.05
C ASP A 429 6.60 -16.58 -5.89
N ASP A 430 5.92 -15.80 -5.03
CA ASP A 430 5.01 -16.34 -4.02
C ASP A 430 3.89 -17.17 -4.69
N PRO A 431 3.62 -18.41 -4.25
CA PRO A 431 2.58 -19.26 -4.87
C PRO A 431 1.17 -18.66 -4.82
N GLY A 432 0.87 -17.85 -3.80
CA GLY A 432 -0.36 -17.09 -3.69
C GLY A 432 -0.42 -15.97 -4.73
N TYR A 433 0.66 -15.22 -4.94
CA TYR A 433 0.74 -14.23 -6.04
C TYR A 433 0.60 -14.91 -7.40
N GLN A 434 1.39 -15.95 -7.71
CA GLN A 434 1.35 -16.63 -9.01
C GLN A 434 -0.04 -17.19 -9.33
N GLN A 435 -0.76 -17.72 -8.32
CA GLN A 435 -2.15 -18.16 -8.48
C GLN A 435 -3.11 -16.99 -8.72
N THR A 436 -3.07 -15.98 -7.86
CA THR A 436 -4.17 -14.99 -7.75
C THR A 436 -3.93 -13.68 -8.48
N GLY A 437 -2.69 -13.23 -8.62
CA GLY A 437 -2.33 -11.91 -9.12
C GLY A 437 -2.40 -10.80 -8.07
N ALA A 438 -2.76 -11.08 -6.81
CA ALA A 438 -2.80 -10.11 -5.73
C ALA A 438 -2.30 -10.70 -4.41
N LEU A 439 -1.24 -10.12 -3.82
CA LEU A 439 -0.66 -10.56 -2.55
C LEU A 439 -0.65 -9.42 -1.52
N PHE A 440 -1.28 -9.69 -0.38
CA PHE A 440 -1.41 -8.76 0.76
C PHE A 440 -0.75 -9.34 2.01
N PHE A 441 -0.31 -8.48 2.93
CA PHE A 441 0.27 -8.89 4.21
C PHE A 441 -0.73 -8.69 5.35
N ARG A 442 -0.58 -9.46 6.44
CA ARG A 442 -1.45 -9.36 7.62
C ARG A 442 -0.88 -8.34 8.60
N ASP A 443 -1.70 -7.52 9.25
CA ASP A 443 -1.23 -6.69 10.38
C ASP A 443 -1.03 -7.56 11.66
N ARG A 444 -0.91 -6.93 12.82
CA ARG A 444 -0.78 -7.56 14.15
C ARG A 444 -2.11 -8.17 14.63
N LEU A 445 -2.04 -9.21 15.46
CA LEU A 445 -3.15 -9.65 16.33
C LEU A 445 -3.31 -8.71 17.53
N ILE A 446 -3.96 -7.57 17.30
CA ILE A 446 -4.11 -6.49 18.29
C ILE A 446 -5.52 -5.88 18.25
N MET A 447 -5.97 -5.29 19.36
CA MET A 447 -7.29 -4.64 19.49
C MET A 447 -8.46 -5.49 18.93
N PRO A 448 -8.79 -6.65 19.55
CA PRO A 448 -9.83 -7.55 19.05
C PRO A 448 -11.20 -6.87 18.84
N GLU A 449 -11.72 -6.87 17.60
CA GLU A 449 -13.01 -6.28 17.25
C GLU A 449 -13.79 -7.16 16.27
N ASN A 450 -15.01 -7.60 16.63
CA ASN A 450 -15.84 -8.42 15.74
C ASN A 450 -16.62 -7.57 14.72
N LYS A 451 -16.03 -7.34 13.55
CA LYS A 451 -16.63 -6.63 12.41
C LYS A 451 -17.60 -7.50 11.58
N LYS A 452 -17.88 -8.75 11.95
CA LYS A 452 -18.75 -9.70 11.20
C LYS A 452 -20.08 -9.10 10.75
N ARG A 453 -20.80 -8.42 11.64
CA ARG A 453 -22.10 -7.78 11.30
C ARG A 453 -21.93 -6.64 10.29
N TRP A 454 -20.83 -5.90 10.34
CA TRP A 454 -20.50 -4.84 9.40
C TRP A 454 -20.16 -5.41 8.01
N LEU A 455 -19.33 -6.46 7.95
CA LEU A 455 -19.07 -7.19 6.71
C LEU A 455 -20.34 -7.78 6.08
N GLN A 456 -21.27 -8.29 6.91
CA GLN A 456 -22.59 -8.75 6.45
C GLN A 456 -23.52 -7.63 5.96
N GLN A 457 -23.24 -6.37 6.29
CA GLN A 457 -23.94 -5.20 5.77
C GLN A 457 -23.33 -4.72 4.45
N ILE A 458 -22.00 -4.58 4.37
CA ILE A 458 -21.34 -4.00 3.18
C ILE A 458 -21.15 -4.99 2.02
N LEU A 459 -20.87 -6.27 2.28
CA LEU A 459 -20.51 -7.22 1.23
C LEU A 459 -21.74 -7.85 0.53
N PRO A 460 -21.75 -7.94 -0.80
CA PRO A 460 -22.71 -8.75 -1.54
C PRO A 460 -22.69 -10.23 -1.12
N LYS A 461 -23.82 -10.92 -1.31
CA LYS A 461 -23.93 -12.37 -1.07
C LYS A 461 -23.70 -13.14 -2.39
N PRO A 462 -23.08 -14.34 -2.36
CA PRO A 462 -22.51 -15.00 -1.19
C PRO A 462 -21.17 -14.37 -0.77
N ILE A 463 -21.01 -14.14 0.53
CA ILE A 463 -19.72 -13.74 1.12
C ILE A 463 -18.71 -14.88 0.91
N SER A 464 -17.45 -14.58 0.62
CA SER A 464 -16.43 -15.58 0.24
C SER A 464 -16.04 -16.54 1.38
N ARG A 465 -15.02 -17.39 1.12
CA ARG A 465 -14.35 -18.17 2.16
C ARG A 465 -13.27 -17.36 2.87
N GLN A 466 -12.45 -16.58 2.16
CA GLN A 466 -11.42 -15.72 2.76
C GLN A 466 -12.02 -14.82 3.86
N VAL A 467 -13.12 -14.12 3.56
CA VAL A 467 -13.78 -13.21 4.51
C VAL A 467 -14.25 -13.95 5.77
N LYS A 468 -14.80 -15.15 5.66
CA LYS A 468 -15.28 -15.92 6.82
C LYS A 468 -14.14 -16.45 7.71
N GLN A 469 -12.91 -16.39 7.21
CA GLN A 469 -11.69 -16.77 7.92
C GLN A 469 -10.80 -15.55 8.24
N SER A 470 -11.26 -14.31 7.96
CA SER A 470 -10.50 -13.10 8.27
C SER A 470 -10.65 -12.69 9.73
N ARG A 471 -9.64 -12.00 10.27
CA ARG A 471 -9.58 -11.53 11.66
C ARG A 471 -10.75 -10.60 12.02
N PHE A 472 -11.24 -9.83 11.04
CA PHE A 472 -12.46 -9.01 11.13
C PHE A 472 -13.74 -9.84 11.40
N TRP A 473 -13.84 -11.06 10.86
CA TRP A 473 -15.04 -11.88 10.94
C TRP A 473 -15.08 -12.78 12.18
N THR A 474 -13.93 -13.33 12.56
CA THR A 474 -13.73 -14.03 13.83
C THR A 474 -13.78 -13.06 15.01
N GLY A 475 -13.15 -11.89 14.86
CA GLY A 475 -12.99 -10.86 15.89
C GLY A 475 -11.61 -10.84 16.54
N ASP A 476 -10.64 -11.63 16.03
CA ASP A 476 -9.33 -11.81 16.65
C ASP A 476 -8.45 -10.54 16.61
N SER A 477 -8.73 -9.62 15.67
CA SER A 477 -8.05 -8.33 15.53
C SER A 477 -8.95 -7.33 14.81
N GLY A 478 -8.91 -6.07 15.22
CA GLY A 478 -9.52 -4.93 14.53
C GLY A 478 -8.77 -4.50 13.26
N HIS A 479 -7.62 -5.14 12.97
CA HIS A 479 -6.84 -5.00 11.75
C HIS A 479 -6.63 -6.36 11.06
N MET A 480 -6.84 -6.40 9.74
CA MET A 480 -6.59 -7.59 8.92
C MET A 480 -5.36 -7.40 8.03
N GLN A 481 -5.22 -6.26 7.36
CA GLN A 481 -4.17 -6.03 6.36
C GLN A 481 -3.12 -5.01 6.82
N GLU A 482 -1.84 -5.32 6.58
CA GLU A 482 -0.77 -4.32 6.49
C GLU A 482 -0.61 -3.92 5.01
N SER A 483 -0.59 -2.63 4.72
CA SER A 483 -0.45 -2.05 3.37
C SER A 483 0.92 -1.39 3.14
N GLY A 484 1.86 -1.58 4.08
CA GLY A 484 3.27 -1.22 3.91
C GLY A 484 4.00 -1.96 2.76
N VAL A 485 3.42 -3.07 2.28
CA VAL A 485 3.73 -3.73 0.99
C VAL A 485 2.44 -4.27 0.39
N VAL A 486 2.24 -4.08 -0.93
CA VAL A 486 1.07 -4.61 -1.68
C VAL A 486 1.53 -5.05 -3.08
N VAL A 487 1.24 -6.29 -3.50
CA VAL A 487 1.63 -6.79 -4.84
C VAL A 487 0.40 -7.03 -5.70
N VAL A 488 0.35 -6.49 -6.93
CA VAL A 488 -0.83 -6.56 -7.81
C VAL A 488 -0.45 -6.69 -9.29
N ASP A 489 -1.06 -7.65 -10.01
CA ASP A 489 -1.22 -7.62 -11.47
C ASP A 489 -2.43 -6.73 -11.82
N LYS A 490 -2.15 -5.48 -12.20
CA LYS A 490 -3.18 -4.47 -12.51
C LYS A 490 -4.03 -4.83 -13.73
N TRP A 491 -3.53 -5.72 -14.61
CA TRP A 491 -4.31 -6.22 -15.74
C TRP A 491 -5.46 -7.13 -15.28
N ARG A 492 -5.21 -8.01 -14.29
CA ARG A 492 -6.22 -8.91 -13.71
C ARG A 492 -7.24 -8.14 -12.86
N HIS A 493 -6.75 -7.26 -11.98
CA HIS A 493 -7.56 -6.67 -10.90
C HIS A 493 -8.03 -5.22 -11.15
N PHE A 494 -8.08 -4.79 -12.41
CA PHE A 494 -8.37 -3.40 -12.78
C PHE A 494 -9.63 -2.83 -12.10
N MET A 495 -10.75 -3.57 -12.14
CA MET A 495 -12.01 -3.15 -11.52
C MET A 495 -11.93 -3.03 -10.00
N ALA A 496 -11.13 -3.88 -9.35
CA ALA A 496 -10.92 -3.82 -7.91
C ALA A 496 -10.10 -2.56 -7.55
N LEU A 497 -9.01 -2.29 -8.27
CA LEU A 497 -8.20 -1.07 -8.11
C LEU A 497 -8.99 0.23 -8.37
N LEU A 498 -9.92 0.24 -9.33
CA LEU A 498 -10.85 1.37 -9.51
C LEU A 498 -11.74 1.59 -8.27
N LEU A 499 -12.25 0.52 -7.63
CA LEU A 499 -12.99 0.67 -6.37
C LEU A 499 -12.10 1.03 -5.18
N VAL A 500 -10.86 0.54 -5.09
CA VAL A 500 -9.92 0.95 -4.04
C VAL A 500 -9.58 2.44 -4.18
N THR A 501 -9.35 2.95 -5.40
CA THR A 501 -9.16 4.40 -5.63
C THR A 501 -10.42 5.21 -5.31
N ARG A 502 -11.65 4.70 -5.58
CA ARG A 502 -12.90 5.32 -5.07
C ARG A 502 -12.90 5.46 -3.55
N MET A 503 -12.59 4.37 -2.85
CA MET A 503 -12.63 4.27 -1.38
C MET A 503 -11.60 5.17 -0.68
N ASN A 504 -10.46 5.43 -1.33
CA ASN A 504 -9.39 6.30 -0.82
C ASN A 504 -9.48 7.74 -1.38
N GLY A 505 -10.28 7.97 -2.41
CA GLY A 505 -10.52 9.29 -2.99
C GLY A 505 -11.83 9.93 -2.48
N PRO A 506 -12.83 10.16 -3.35
CA PRO A 506 -14.01 10.97 -3.02
C PRO A 506 -14.95 10.37 -1.97
N ASP A 507 -14.80 9.09 -1.61
CA ASP A 507 -15.58 8.46 -0.53
C ASP A 507 -14.77 8.25 0.77
N ARG A 508 -13.51 8.72 0.81
CA ARG A 508 -12.59 8.53 1.96
C ARG A 508 -13.07 9.20 3.24
N ASP A 509 -13.24 10.52 3.18
CA ASP A 509 -13.47 11.37 4.34
C ASP A 509 -14.96 11.51 4.65
N GLY A 510 -15.34 11.50 5.92
CA GLY A 510 -16.66 11.98 6.36
C GLY A 510 -16.75 13.50 6.45
N ASN A 511 -17.91 13.98 6.88
CA ASN A 511 -18.09 15.29 7.50
C ASN A 511 -19.20 15.16 8.55
N LYS A 512 -18.84 15.30 9.83
CA LYS A 512 -19.76 15.11 10.96
C LYS A 512 -20.87 16.16 11.00
N ASP A 513 -20.62 17.37 10.52
CA ASP A 513 -21.59 18.46 10.49
C ASP A 513 -22.65 18.25 9.38
N GLU A 514 -22.30 17.51 8.33
CA GLU A 514 -23.20 17.05 7.26
C GLU A 514 -23.88 15.70 7.58
N GLY A 515 -23.50 15.03 8.68
CA GLY A 515 -23.88 13.63 8.95
C GLY A 515 -23.26 12.62 7.98
N ARG A 516 -22.24 13.01 7.21
CA ARG A 516 -21.59 12.23 6.16
C ARG A 516 -20.49 11.34 6.78
N VAL A 517 -20.51 10.05 6.46
CA VAL A 517 -19.59 9.02 6.98
C VAL A 517 -18.74 8.49 5.83
N GLY A 518 -17.43 8.72 5.89
CA GLY A 518 -16.47 8.24 4.91
C GLY A 518 -16.04 6.79 5.15
N VAL A 519 -15.25 6.24 4.24
CA VAL A 519 -14.60 4.94 4.42
C VAL A 519 -13.65 4.94 5.62
N TYR A 520 -12.89 6.02 5.82
CA TYR A 520 -11.93 6.14 6.94
C TYR A 520 -12.60 6.38 8.32
N ASP A 521 -13.92 6.64 8.36
CA ASP A 521 -14.70 6.59 9.61
C ASP A 521 -15.11 5.15 10.00
N MET A 522 -14.97 4.18 9.08
CA MET A 522 -15.40 2.78 9.27
C MET A 522 -14.23 1.80 9.40
N VAL A 523 -13.10 2.09 8.75
CA VAL A 523 -11.84 1.32 8.79
C VAL A 523 -10.64 2.25 8.99
N TYR A 524 -9.54 1.73 9.52
CA TYR A 524 -8.35 2.53 9.81
C TYR A 524 -7.50 2.73 8.55
N GLY A 525 -7.68 3.88 7.89
CA GLY A 525 -6.88 4.28 6.73
C GLY A 525 -7.09 3.41 5.50
N ASP A 526 -6.07 3.36 4.64
CA ASP A 526 -6.07 2.64 3.37
C ASP A 526 -5.99 1.12 3.56
N LYS A 527 -5.42 0.65 4.68
CA LYS A 527 -5.06 -0.74 4.97
C LYS A 527 -6.11 -1.77 4.54
N GLU A 528 -7.32 -1.61 5.04
CA GLU A 528 -8.42 -2.56 4.83
C GLU A 528 -9.12 -2.37 3.47
N THR A 529 -8.86 -1.26 2.77
CA THR A 529 -9.58 -0.91 1.54
C THR A 529 -9.26 -1.83 0.37
N PHE A 530 -8.05 -2.40 0.33
CA PHE A 530 -7.60 -3.30 -0.73
C PHE A 530 -8.44 -4.60 -0.79
N TRP A 531 -8.32 -5.47 0.23
CA TRP A 531 -9.09 -6.74 0.22
C TRP A 531 -10.61 -6.54 0.25
N ILE A 532 -11.10 -5.46 0.88
CA ILE A 532 -12.53 -5.12 0.87
C ILE A 532 -12.96 -4.67 -0.54
N GLY A 533 -12.14 -3.92 -1.28
CA GLY A 533 -12.42 -3.52 -2.66
C GLY A 533 -12.56 -4.73 -3.59
N TRP A 534 -11.66 -5.71 -3.48
CA TRP A 534 -11.73 -7.00 -4.17
C TRP A 534 -13.05 -7.73 -3.89
N GLU A 535 -13.38 -7.97 -2.62
CA GLU A 535 -14.64 -8.62 -2.21
C GLU A 535 -15.90 -7.84 -2.63
N LEU A 536 -15.86 -6.51 -2.59
CA LEU A 536 -16.96 -5.66 -3.04
C LEU A 536 -17.21 -5.78 -4.56
N VAL A 537 -16.17 -5.81 -5.41
CA VAL A 537 -16.33 -6.05 -6.85
C VAL A 537 -16.51 -7.53 -7.21
N GLY A 538 -16.36 -8.44 -6.25
CA GLY A 538 -16.47 -9.89 -6.47
C GLY A 538 -15.25 -10.51 -7.14
N ASP A 539 -14.10 -9.85 -7.03
CA ASP A 539 -12.80 -10.40 -7.36
C ASP A 539 -12.27 -11.13 -6.11
N MET A 540 -12.32 -12.46 -6.13
CA MET A 540 -11.86 -13.31 -5.02
C MET A 540 -10.46 -13.88 -5.28
N ASP A 541 -9.82 -13.50 -6.39
CA ASP A 541 -8.45 -13.85 -6.71
C ASP A 541 -7.52 -12.89 -5.96
N TYR A 542 -7.36 -13.15 -4.66
CA TYR A 542 -6.32 -12.54 -3.84
C TYR A 542 -5.85 -13.49 -2.73
N SER A 543 -4.57 -13.39 -2.39
CA SER A 543 -3.92 -14.13 -1.32
C SER A 543 -3.45 -13.20 -0.20
N PHE A 544 -3.54 -13.66 1.04
CA PHE A 544 -2.71 -13.13 2.12
C PHE A 544 -1.45 -13.98 2.21
N HIS A 545 -0.27 -13.37 2.31
CA HIS A 545 0.99 -14.07 2.52
C HIS A 545 0.93 -14.96 3.77
N GLN A 546 1.53 -16.15 3.70
CA GLN A 546 1.34 -17.19 4.72
C GLN A 546 2.44 -17.24 5.79
N GLY A 547 3.58 -16.60 5.58
CA GLY A 547 4.60 -16.39 6.62
C GLY A 547 4.06 -15.59 7.80
N ASP A 548 4.56 -15.87 9.00
CA ASP A 548 4.11 -15.24 10.24
C ASP A 548 4.60 -13.77 10.36
N ALA A 549 3.94 -13.00 11.24
CA ALA A 549 4.36 -11.66 11.63
C ALA A 549 5.18 -11.69 12.94
N GLY A 550 5.83 -10.57 13.29
CA GLY A 550 6.64 -10.49 14.50
C GLY A 550 7.16 -9.10 14.85
N ALA A 551 7.92 -9.01 15.93
CA ALA A 551 8.67 -7.84 16.35
C ALA A 551 10.18 -8.10 16.22
N MET A 552 10.99 -7.05 16.04
CA MET A 552 12.45 -7.14 15.95
C MET A 552 13.13 -6.05 16.78
N GLY A 553 14.23 -6.41 17.46
CA GLY A 553 14.89 -5.49 18.39
C GLY A 553 15.78 -6.19 19.42
N VAL A 554 15.71 -5.70 20.67
CA VAL A 554 16.32 -6.33 21.86
C VAL A 554 15.21 -6.89 22.74
N VAL A 555 15.46 -8.06 23.32
CA VAL A 555 14.51 -8.74 24.21
C VAL A 555 14.59 -8.17 25.62
N GLN A 556 13.44 -7.97 26.25
CA GLN A 556 13.29 -7.60 27.64
C GLN A 556 12.95 -8.84 28.48
N GLU A 557 13.57 -9.00 29.65
CA GLU A 557 13.14 -10.02 30.62
C GLU A 557 11.70 -9.69 31.08
N ALA A 558 10.77 -10.62 30.88
CA ALA A 558 9.36 -10.39 31.21
C ALA A 558 9.19 -10.13 32.73
N PRO A 559 8.38 -9.15 33.15
CA PRO A 559 8.20 -8.82 34.56
C PRO A 559 7.59 -10.00 35.33
N VAL A 560 8.38 -10.56 36.25
CA VAL A 560 7.99 -11.76 37.03
C VAL A 560 6.69 -11.49 37.79
N LYS A 561 5.65 -12.27 37.45
CA LYS A 561 4.33 -12.21 38.08
C LYS A 561 4.46 -12.37 39.60
N GLU A 562 3.73 -11.57 40.36
CA GLU A 562 3.71 -11.62 41.84
C GLU A 562 3.36 -13.02 42.39
N GLU A 563 2.57 -13.80 41.65
CA GLU A 563 2.22 -15.18 42.00
C GLU A 563 3.42 -16.14 41.91
N ASP A 564 4.32 -15.93 40.95
CA ASP A 564 5.51 -16.79 40.78
C ASP A 564 6.65 -16.37 41.74
N LYS A 565 6.66 -15.11 42.22
CA LYS A 565 7.43 -14.74 43.41
C LYS A 565 6.95 -15.51 44.65
N LYS A 566 5.63 -15.57 44.88
CA LYS A 566 5.05 -16.32 46.01
C LYS A 566 5.38 -17.81 45.94
N LYS A 567 5.24 -18.45 44.77
CA LYS A 567 5.68 -19.86 44.58
C LYS A 567 7.16 -20.04 44.90
N LYS A 568 8.05 -19.18 44.40
CA LYS A 568 9.49 -19.23 44.73
C LYS A 568 9.80 -18.95 46.21
N GLU A 569 8.94 -18.24 46.94
CA GLU A 569 9.02 -18.10 48.40
C GLU A 569 8.41 -19.26 49.20
N GLU A 570 7.55 -20.07 48.59
CA GLU A 570 6.95 -21.26 49.20
C GLU A 570 7.79 -22.52 48.93
N GLU A 571 8.35 -22.68 47.72
CA GLU A 571 9.34 -23.74 47.43
C GLU A 571 10.61 -23.61 48.28
N LYS A 572 11.02 -22.38 48.63
CA LYS A 572 12.09 -22.12 49.60
C LYS A 572 11.70 -22.41 51.06
N LYS A 573 10.50 -22.95 51.32
CA LYS A 573 9.99 -23.35 52.65
C LYS A 573 9.57 -24.82 52.67
N GLY A 574 10.51 -25.70 52.29
CA GLY A 574 10.40 -27.14 52.54
C GLY A 574 10.07 -27.48 54.01
N PRO A 575 9.41 -28.61 54.28
CA PRO A 575 8.82 -28.90 55.57
C PRO A 575 9.87 -29.08 56.68
N LYS A 576 9.58 -28.52 57.86
CA LYS A 576 10.36 -28.77 59.08
C LYS A 576 9.79 -29.96 59.83
N GLU A 577 10.62 -30.95 60.15
CA GLU A 577 10.28 -31.95 61.16
C GLU A 577 10.22 -31.33 62.56
N GLU A 578 9.33 -31.85 63.41
CA GLU A 578 9.14 -31.35 64.78
C GLU A 578 10.01 -32.12 65.79
N GLU A 579 11.19 -31.57 66.15
CA GLU A 579 11.90 -32.05 67.34
C GLU A 579 11.53 -31.25 68.61
N LYS A 580 11.32 -31.97 69.72
CA LYS A 580 10.63 -31.42 70.92
C LYS A 580 11.59 -30.83 71.95
N LYS A 581 11.75 -29.50 71.86
CA LYS A 581 11.85 -28.53 72.97
C LYS A 581 12.25 -29.07 74.36
N GLU A 582 13.44 -28.67 74.82
CA GLU A 582 13.62 -28.19 76.20
C GLU A 582 13.93 -26.68 76.24
N LYS A 583 14.02 -26.10 77.45
CA LYS A 583 13.97 -24.66 77.77
C LYS A 583 14.61 -24.43 79.16
N PRO A 584 14.90 -23.19 79.61
CA PRO A 584 15.23 -21.90 78.95
C PRO A 584 16.61 -21.41 79.54
N PRO A 585 17.00 -20.12 79.75
CA PRO A 585 16.38 -18.83 79.43
C PRO A 585 17.26 -17.66 78.89
N ARG A 586 16.62 -16.85 78.03
CA ARG A 586 16.65 -15.36 77.97
C ARG A 586 17.87 -14.58 78.52
N ARG A 587 18.46 -13.74 77.66
CA ARG A 587 18.76 -12.32 77.96
C ARG A 587 18.46 -11.41 76.76
N LYS A 588 18.55 -10.08 76.94
CA LYS A 588 17.85 -9.07 76.11
C LYS A 588 18.75 -8.42 75.03
N LYS A 589 18.12 -7.83 74.02
CA LYS A 589 18.68 -6.87 73.06
C LYS A 589 19.62 -5.83 73.72
N LYS A 590 20.63 -5.39 72.96
CA LYS A 590 21.03 -3.99 72.85
C LYS A 590 21.20 -3.63 71.37
N GLU A 591 20.86 -2.39 71.03
CA GLU A 591 21.05 -1.78 69.71
C GLU A 591 22.39 -1.01 69.66
N PRO A 592 22.94 -0.71 68.47
CA PRO A 592 24.34 -0.28 68.32
C PRO A 592 24.59 1.17 68.79
N LYS A 593 25.88 1.50 68.96
CA LYS A 593 26.37 2.87 69.16
C LYS A 593 27.65 3.12 68.32
N PRO A 594 27.97 4.39 68.01
CA PRO A 594 28.48 4.74 66.69
C PRO A 594 30.00 4.89 66.62
N VAL A 595 30.50 4.91 65.38
CA VAL A 595 31.84 5.37 65.01
C VAL A 595 32.05 6.83 65.46
N VAL A 596 33.24 7.12 65.96
CA VAL A 596 33.69 8.49 66.27
C VAL A 596 34.94 8.77 65.43
N ILE A 597 34.90 9.85 64.66
CA ILE A 597 36.01 10.36 63.85
C ILE A 597 36.62 11.53 64.62
N ASN A 598 37.95 11.64 64.65
CA ASN A 598 38.64 12.77 65.28
C ASN A 598 38.75 13.98 64.33
N GLU A 599 39.14 15.14 64.85
CA GLU A 599 39.04 16.42 64.11
C GLU A 599 40.02 16.57 62.93
N ASN A 600 40.90 15.58 62.67
CA ASN A 600 41.76 15.52 61.49
C ASN A 600 41.32 14.47 60.45
N GLY A 601 40.25 13.70 60.70
CA GLY A 601 39.57 12.89 59.68
C GLY A 601 40.11 11.47 59.44
N GLU A 602 40.99 10.96 60.29
CA GLU A 602 41.55 9.60 60.15
C GLU A 602 40.94 8.60 61.16
N VAL A 603 40.76 7.36 60.71
CA VAL A 603 40.36 6.22 61.56
C VAL A 603 41.62 5.42 61.88
N VAL A 604 41.96 5.32 63.17
CA VAL A 604 43.17 4.64 63.65
C VAL A 604 42.79 3.59 64.68
N GLU A 605 42.94 2.32 64.33
CA GLU A 605 43.07 1.23 65.31
C GLU A 605 44.57 1.05 65.61
N GLY A 606 44.91 0.66 66.84
CA GLY A 606 46.30 0.57 67.31
C GLY A 606 46.57 -0.72 68.06
N ASP A 607 47.78 -1.26 67.88
CA ASP A 607 48.19 -2.58 68.33
C ASP A 607 48.26 -2.75 69.86
N ALA A 608 48.25 -4.02 70.30
CA ALA A 608 48.56 -4.42 71.67
C ALA A 608 49.66 -5.51 71.67
N PHE A 609 50.72 -5.27 72.43
CA PHE A 609 51.86 -6.18 72.64
C PHE A 609 51.52 -7.32 73.63
N GLY A 610 52.28 -8.43 73.56
CA GLY A 610 52.35 -9.41 74.65
C GLY A 610 53.06 -10.74 74.31
N ASP A 611 54.39 -10.77 74.51
CA ASP A 611 55.27 -11.85 75.00
C ASP A 611 55.06 -13.33 74.58
N GLY A 612 56.10 -14.15 74.34
CA GLY A 612 57.56 -13.90 74.39
C GLY A 612 58.38 -15.22 74.49
N GLN A 613 59.73 -15.12 74.47
CA GLN A 613 60.72 -16.20 74.70
C GLN A 613 60.78 -17.38 73.67
N GLU A 614 61.89 -18.10 73.46
CA GLU A 614 63.34 -17.80 73.47
C GLU A 614 64.13 -19.02 72.90
N GLY A 615 65.32 -18.81 72.31
CA GLY A 615 66.38 -19.83 72.25
C GLY A 615 66.83 -20.41 70.89
N HIS A 616 68.13 -20.25 70.61
CA HIS A 616 69.13 -21.26 70.13
C HIS A 616 68.73 -22.45 69.23
N GLU A 617 69.57 -22.91 68.28
CA GLU A 617 70.77 -22.41 67.57
C GLU A 617 71.18 -23.46 66.49
N GLN A 618 71.95 -23.09 65.46
CA GLN A 618 72.83 -23.94 64.60
C GLN A 618 72.29 -25.31 64.08
N GLY A 619 72.27 -25.68 62.80
CA GLY A 619 72.97 -25.17 61.62
C GLY A 619 73.83 -26.28 60.97
N HIS A 620 73.47 -26.75 59.77
CA HIS A 620 74.30 -27.66 58.96
C HIS A 620 73.87 -27.69 57.49
N GLU A 621 74.82 -27.93 56.58
CA GLU A 621 74.61 -28.06 55.12
C GLU A 621 74.60 -29.55 54.69
N GLN A 622 73.85 -29.92 53.63
CA GLN A 622 74.34 -30.47 52.33
C GLN A 622 73.34 -31.36 51.53
N HIS A 623 73.54 -31.33 50.20
CA HIS A 623 73.17 -32.28 49.13
C HIS A 623 71.69 -32.67 48.84
N GLU A 624 71.16 -32.06 47.78
CA GLU A 624 70.80 -32.70 46.49
C GLU A 624 70.14 -34.11 46.49
N ASP A 625 68.82 -34.12 46.29
CA ASP A 625 68.07 -34.99 45.36
C ASP A 625 66.74 -34.25 45.06
N GLY A 626 66.04 -34.37 43.93
CA GLY A 626 66.28 -35.25 42.80
C GLY A 626 65.16 -35.35 41.74
N THR A 627 64.22 -34.40 41.64
CA THR A 627 63.09 -34.47 40.69
C THR A 627 62.65 -33.10 40.16
N GLU A 628 62.46 -33.00 38.83
CA GLU A 628 61.64 -31.96 38.21
C GLU A 628 60.17 -32.41 38.26
N GLU A 629 59.41 -31.94 39.24
CA GLU A 629 57.95 -31.93 39.15
C GLU A 629 57.49 -30.54 38.71
N PHE A 630 56.61 -30.50 37.71
CA PHE A 630 56.03 -29.25 37.22
C PHE A 630 55.14 -28.65 38.32
N GLU A 631 55.18 -27.32 38.50
CA GLU A 631 54.12 -26.62 39.23
C GLU A 631 52.82 -26.76 38.42
N GLU A 632 52.02 -27.77 38.77
CA GLU A 632 50.65 -27.92 38.32
C GLU A 632 49.85 -26.74 38.86
N PHE A 633 49.75 -25.68 38.04
CA PHE A 633 48.85 -24.57 38.29
C PHE A 633 47.44 -25.13 38.40
N GLU A 634 46.93 -25.24 39.63
CA GLU A 634 45.50 -25.43 39.89
C GLU A 634 44.76 -24.27 39.23
N GLN A 635 44.29 -24.50 38.00
CA GLN A 635 43.22 -23.72 37.44
C GLN A 635 42.03 -23.95 38.35
N GLN A 636 41.75 -22.96 39.20
CA GLN A 636 40.48 -22.89 39.90
C GLN A 636 39.40 -22.87 38.82
N GLU A 637 38.76 -24.03 38.61
CA GLU A 637 37.54 -24.09 37.82
C GLU A 637 36.56 -23.11 38.47
N GLU A 638 36.29 -21.99 37.80
CA GLU A 638 35.21 -21.11 38.22
C GLU A 638 33.94 -21.99 38.30
N PRO A 639 33.21 -21.96 39.43
CA PRO A 639 32.07 -22.85 39.61
C PRO A 639 31.11 -22.61 38.45
N PRO A 640 30.72 -23.67 37.71
CA PRO A 640 30.05 -23.50 36.42
C PRO A 640 28.82 -22.62 36.61
N GLU A 641 28.73 -21.52 35.86
CA GLU A 641 27.62 -20.58 35.96
C GLU A 641 26.31 -21.36 36.00
N GLU A 642 25.55 -21.24 37.09
CA GLU A 642 24.20 -21.78 37.17
C GLU A 642 23.38 -21.11 36.07
N LYS A 643 23.28 -21.79 34.92
CA LYS A 643 22.50 -21.32 33.77
C LYS A 643 21.10 -21.06 34.26
N LYS A 644 20.78 -19.77 34.45
CA LYS A 644 19.45 -19.31 34.81
C LYS A 644 18.46 -20.02 33.89
N PRO A 645 17.44 -20.73 34.43
CA PRO A 645 16.48 -21.41 33.58
C PRO A 645 15.87 -20.37 32.63
N GLU A 646 15.91 -20.64 31.33
CA GLU A 646 15.43 -19.69 30.33
C GLU A 646 13.99 -19.26 30.64
N PRO A 647 13.66 -17.96 30.55
CA PRO A 647 12.33 -17.50 30.85
C PRO A 647 11.33 -18.12 29.86
N SER A 648 10.20 -18.59 30.38
CA SER A 648 9.17 -19.27 29.58
C SER A 648 8.58 -18.41 28.46
N SER A 649 8.63 -17.09 28.61
CA SER A 649 8.17 -16.10 27.64
C SER A 649 9.13 -14.90 27.57
N TYR A 650 9.26 -14.34 26.38
CA TYR A 650 10.06 -13.15 26.09
C TYR A 650 9.16 -12.00 25.64
N THR A 651 9.51 -10.76 26.00
CA THR A 651 8.80 -9.54 25.55
C THR A 651 9.75 -8.65 24.75
N MET A 652 9.26 -7.99 23.70
CA MET A 652 10.02 -7.08 22.86
C MET A 652 9.13 -5.92 22.41
N CYS A 653 9.52 -4.69 22.75
CA CYS A 653 8.81 -3.48 22.38
C CYS A 653 9.57 -2.74 21.27
N ALA A 654 8.92 -2.58 20.12
CA ALA A 654 9.51 -1.98 18.92
C ALA A 654 8.43 -1.30 18.07
N PRO A 655 8.73 -0.23 17.32
CA PRO A 655 7.81 0.27 16.29
C PRO A 655 7.78 -0.65 15.06
N GLN A 656 8.82 -1.46 14.84
CA GLN A 656 8.93 -2.33 13.67
C GLN A 656 7.93 -3.49 13.68
N LEU A 657 7.21 -3.67 12.57
CA LEU A 657 6.46 -4.88 12.26
C LEU A 657 7.27 -5.72 11.28
N LEU A 658 7.79 -6.87 11.73
CA LEU A 658 8.51 -7.83 10.90
C LEU A 658 7.52 -8.79 10.23
N HIS A 659 7.77 -9.08 8.96
CA HIS A 659 7.18 -10.18 8.22
C HIS A 659 8.24 -11.21 7.86
N LEU A 660 7.89 -12.48 8.03
CA LEU A 660 8.73 -13.62 7.65
C LEU A 660 8.33 -14.16 6.28
N ASP A 661 9.25 -14.85 5.60
CA ASP A 661 8.96 -15.64 4.41
C ASP A 661 8.36 -17.02 4.76
N LEU A 662 8.13 -17.85 3.73
CA LEU A 662 7.55 -19.18 3.89
C LEU A 662 8.49 -20.18 4.59
N ASP A 663 9.80 -19.88 4.68
CA ASP A 663 10.79 -20.66 5.44
C ASP A 663 10.91 -20.18 6.90
N GLY A 664 10.20 -19.12 7.29
CA GLY A 664 10.26 -18.51 8.62
C GLY A 664 11.46 -17.59 8.85
N LYS A 665 12.11 -17.12 7.77
CA LYS A 665 13.23 -16.16 7.83
C LYS A 665 12.73 -14.72 7.68
N PRO A 666 13.45 -13.71 8.18
CA PRO A 666 13.14 -12.30 7.94
C PRO A 666 13.01 -11.99 6.44
N LEU A 667 11.89 -11.40 6.04
CA LEU A 667 11.60 -11.05 4.64
C LEU A 667 11.60 -9.54 4.44
N TRP A 668 10.73 -8.84 5.16
CA TRP A 668 10.61 -7.38 5.14
C TRP A 668 10.00 -6.86 6.44
N PHE A 669 10.18 -5.58 6.74
CA PHE A 669 9.56 -4.94 7.91
C PHE A 669 9.13 -3.51 7.61
N ASN A 670 8.00 -3.08 8.18
CA ASN A 670 7.64 -1.65 8.26
C ASN A 670 8.15 -1.06 9.58
N GLY A 671 8.39 0.25 9.62
CA GLY A 671 8.60 1.00 10.88
C GLY A 671 9.92 1.77 10.97
N TRP A 672 10.71 1.78 9.89
CA TRP A 672 12.05 2.39 9.81
C TRP A 672 13.15 1.73 10.68
N LEU A 673 14.39 2.21 10.55
CA LEU A 673 15.60 1.72 11.24
C LEU A 673 15.87 2.36 12.62
N LEU A 674 15.04 3.30 13.06
CA LEU A 674 15.25 4.06 14.30
C LEU A 674 14.47 3.45 15.49
N ASP A 675 14.95 3.71 16.70
CA ASP A 675 14.27 3.35 17.95
C ASP A 675 12.93 4.08 18.12
N ASN A 676 12.91 5.39 17.83
CA ASN A 676 11.70 6.19 17.73
C ASN A 676 11.82 7.21 16.59
N LYS A 677 11.08 6.99 15.49
CA LYS A 677 11.10 7.89 14.32
C LYS A 677 10.49 9.28 14.57
N PHE A 678 9.73 9.46 15.66
CA PHE A 678 9.14 10.73 16.10
C PHE A 678 10.01 11.51 17.09
N ALA A 679 11.11 10.93 17.58
CA ALA A 679 12.02 11.61 18.49
C ALA A 679 12.69 12.84 17.84
N ASP A 680 13.14 13.78 18.68
CA ASP A 680 13.89 14.96 18.25
C ASP A 680 15.14 14.58 17.44
N LYS A 681 15.57 15.41 16.47
CA LYS A 681 16.75 15.10 15.62
C LYS A 681 18.07 14.90 16.39
N LYS A 682 18.12 15.26 17.69
CA LYS A 682 19.26 15.04 18.60
C LYS A 682 19.11 13.81 19.51
N GLN A 683 17.95 13.14 19.47
CA GLN A 683 17.58 12.02 20.33
C GLN A 683 17.31 10.72 19.57
N LYS A 684 16.92 10.80 18.29
CA LYS A 684 16.85 9.67 17.36
C LYS A 684 18.11 8.81 17.44
N LYS A 685 17.96 7.50 17.53
CA LYS A 685 19.06 6.52 17.43
C LYS A 685 18.70 5.39 16.50
N PHE A 686 19.69 4.77 15.86
CA PHE A 686 19.48 3.48 15.23
C PHE A 686 19.07 2.43 16.26
N ALA A 687 18.00 1.69 15.96
CA ALA A 687 17.56 0.59 16.82
C ALA A 687 18.58 -0.55 16.82
N LYS A 688 18.66 -1.26 17.95
CA LYS A 688 19.48 -2.47 18.09
C LYS A 688 18.67 -3.69 17.69
N PHE A 689 19.14 -4.43 16.69
CA PHE A 689 18.48 -5.61 16.17
C PHE A 689 19.29 -6.87 16.51
N GLU A 690 19.05 -7.41 17.70
CA GLU A 690 19.77 -8.57 18.25
C GLU A 690 18.96 -9.87 18.02
N HIS A 691 17.63 -9.76 18.14
CA HIS A 691 16.65 -10.85 18.09
C HIS A 691 15.37 -10.45 17.33
N TYR A 692 14.54 -11.45 16.99
CA TYR A 692 13.14 -11.25 16.62
C TYR A 692 12.21 -12.21 17.37
N LEU A 693 10.98 -11.77 17.63
CA LEU A 693 9.91 -12.56 18.26
C LEU A 693 8.78 -12.80 17.26
N ILE A 694 8.28 -14.03 17.17
CA ILE A 694 7.21 -14.42 16.24
C ILE A 694 5.85 -14.30 16.94
N GLU A 695 4.85 -13.77 16.23
CA GLU A 695 3.45 -13.69 16.65
C GLU A 695 2.90 -15.08 17.02
N PRO A 696 2.42 -15.32 18.25
CA PRO A 696 1.79 -16.58 18.60
C PRO A 696 0.44 -16.71 17.88
N ARG A 697 0.12 -17.92 17.42
CA ARG A 697 -1.08 -18.19 16.61
C ARG A 697 -2.37 -18.35 17.44
N ASP A 698 -2.25 -18.36 18.77
CA ASP A 698 -3.36 -18.38 19.72
C ASP A 698 -3.71 -16.97 20.21
N VAL A 699 -5.01 -16.70 20.37
CA VAL A 699 -5.49 -15.43 20.95
C VAL A 699 -5.37 -15.49 22.47
N ARG A 700 -4.66 -14.53 23.06
CA ARG A 700 -4.26 -14.50 24.49
C ARG A 700 -4.98 -13.39 25.26
N GLU A 701 -5.11 -13.58 26.57
CA GLU A 701 -5.50 -12.54 27.53
C GLU A 701 -4.40 -12.36 28.61
N PRO A 702 -3.75 -11.18 28.72
CA PRO A 702 -3.81 -10.06 27.77
C PRO A 702 -3.29 -10.46 26.39
N GLY A 703 -3.62 -9.67 25.37
CA GLY A 703 -3.18 -9.90 23.99
C GLY A 703 -1.65 -9.99 23.88
N ALA A 704 -1.18 -10.83 22.95
CA ALA A 704 0.24 -10.99 22.68
C ALA A 704 0.90 -9.68 22.25
N TRP A 705 0.17 -8.86 21.48
CA TRP A 705 0.55 -7.48 21.16
C TRP A 705 -0.13 -6.48 22.11
N GLN A 706 0.65 -5.49 22.57
CA GLN A 706 0.18 -4.36 23.35
C GLN A 706 0.72 -3.07 22.70
N LEU A 707 -0.15 -2.07 22.52
CA LEU A 707 0.20 -0.78 21.93
C LEU A 707 0.51 0.23 23.04
N GLU A 708 1.68 0.84 22.97
CA GLU A 708 2.14 1.91 23.86
C GLU A 708 2.20 3.24 23.09
N GLU A 709 2.74 4.29 23.72
CA GLU A 709 2.89 5.62 23.11
C GLU A 709 3.90 5.62 21.94
N SER A 710 3.86 6.65 21.10
CA SER A 710 4.77 6.84 19.94
C SER A 710 4.79 5.68 18.91
N ASN A 711 3.72 4.90 18.82
CA ASN A 711 3.60 3.68 18.01
C ASN A 711 4.57 2.55 18.42
N MET A 712 5.01 2.52 19.68
CA MET A 712 5.72 1.37 20.24
C MET A 712 4.74 0.18 20.39
N CYS A 713 5.08 -0.97 19.83
CA CYS A 713 4.29 -2.19 19.95
C CYS A 713 5.10 -3.25 20.71
N CYS A 714 4.61 -3.68 21.88
CA CYS A 714 5.18 -4.77 22.66
C CYS A 714 4.57 -6.10 22.25
N LEU A 715 5.37 -7.00 21.68
CA LEU A 715 5.03 -8.40 21.48
C LEU A 715 5.56 -9.24 22.64
N THR A 716 4.71 -10.07 23.25
CA THR A 716 5.10 -11.12 24.19
C THR A 716 4.80 -12.49 23.60
N THR A 717 5.80 -13.37 23.55
CA THR A 717 5.70 -14.70 22.94
C THR A 717 6.46 -15.75 23.75
N ASP A 718 6.21 -17.04 23.49
CA ASP A 718 6.84 -18.14 24.23
C ASP A 718 8.27 -18.39 23.78
N ALA A 719 9.11 -19.00 24.63
CA ALA A 719 10.53 -19.24 24.33
C ALA A 719 10.82 -19.87 22.94
N PRO A 720 10.06 -20.86 22.42
CA PRO A 720 10.30 -21.43 21.08
C PRO A 720 10.04 -20.48 19.90
N LEU A 721 9.38 -19.34 20.15
CA LEU A 721 9.05 -18.30 19.17
C LEU A 721 9.98 -17.07 19.25
N LYS A 722 11.02 -17.11 20.13
CA LYS A 722 12.20 -16.23 20.00
C LYS A 722 13.15 -16.78 18.95
N ARG A 723 13.75 -15.89 18.17
CA ARG A 723 14.85 -16.18 17.24
C ARG A 723 15.94 -15.12 17.35
N ASP A 724 17.15 -15.51 16.97
CA ASP A 724 18.33 -14.66 16.97
C ASP A 724 18.68 -14.37 15.51
N PHE A 725 18.90 -13.10 15.16
CA PHE A 725 19.28 -12.78 13.77
C PHE A 725 20.62 -13.44 13.42
N THR A 726 20.67 -14.08 12.26
CA THR A 726 21.90 -14.70 11.74
C THR A 726 22.97 -13.66 11.42
N LEU A 727 24.22 -14.09 11.18
CA LEU A 727 25.29 -13.19 10.77
C LEU A 727 24.99 -12.53 9.41
N GLU A 728 24.28 -13.22 8.53
CA GLU A 728 23.85 -12.70 7.22
C GLU A 728 22.76 -11.65 7.38
N GLU A 729 21.72 -11.92 8.19
CA GLU A 729 20.66 -10.95 8.49
C GLU A 729 21.21 -9.69 9.20
N LYS A 730 22.17 -9.86 10.13
CA LYS A 730 22.87 -8.75 10.80
C LYS A 730 23.70 -7.93 9.81
N ALA A 731 24.42 -8.57 8.89
CA ALA A 731 25.16 -7.86 7.84
C ALA A 731 24.23 -7.07 6.89
N VAL A 732 23.03 -7.57 6.61
CA VAL A 732 21.99 -6.84 5.85
C VAL A 732 21.48 -5.62 6.64
N LEU A 733 21.24 -5.76 7.94
CA LEU A 733 20.82 -4.64 8.81
C LEU A 733 21.93 -3.57 8.96
N ASP A 734 23.19 -3.97 9.13
CA ASP A 734 24.33 -3.04 9.13
C ASP A 734 24.49 -2.33 7.77
N MET A 735 24.19 -3.02 6.66
CA MET A 735 24.18 -2.45 5.31
C MET A 735 23.05 -1.42 5.12
N MET A 736 21.86 -1.67 5.67
CA MET A 736 20.76 -0.68 5.73
C MET A 736 21.15 0.55 6.56
N ILE A 737 21.65 0.33 7.78
CA ILE A 737 22.06 1.40 8.71
C ILE A 737 23.20 2.23 8.13
N LYS A 738 24.16 1.60 7.43
CA LYS A 738 25.19 2.32 6.67
C LYS A 738 24.57 3.17 5.56
N SER A 739 23.67 2.60 4.76
CA SER A 739 22.99 3.34 3.68
C SER A 739 22.21 4.55 4.21
N ALA A 740 21.61 4.45 5.40
CA ALA A 740 20.93 5.55 6.07
C ALA A 740 21.90 6.68 6.47
N ARG A 741 23.07 6.33 7.02
CA ARG A 741 24.13 7.30 7.36
C ARG A 741 24.72 7.95 6.11
N ASP A 742 24.92 7.18 5.05
CA ASP A 742 25.39 7.68 3.74
C ASP A 742 24.36 8.68 3.14
N ALA A 743 23.05 8.44 3.35
CA ALA A 743 21.95 9.36 3.02
C ALA A 743 21.74 10.51 4.04
N GLY A 744 22.68 10.72 4.97
CA GLY A 744 22.65 11.83 5.93
C GLY A 744 21.72 11.66 7.15
N ILE A 745 21.15 10.48 7.37
CA ILE A 745 20.29 10.19 8.52
C ILE A 745 21.17 9.95 9.75
N THR A 746 21.11 10.88 10.70
CA THR A 746 21.76 10.77 12.02
C THR A 746 20.95 9.90 12.97
N GLY A 747 21.64 9.03 13.71
CA GLY A 747 21.14 8.17 14.78
C GLY A 747 22.29 7.51 15.53
#